data_AF-A0A2U4EVG5-F1
#
_entry.id   AF-A0A2U4EVG5-F1
#
_cell.length_a   1.000
_cell.length_b   1.000
_cell.length_c   1.000
_cell.angle_alpha   90.00
_cell.angle_beta   90.00
_cell.angle_gamma   90.00
#
_symmetry.space_group_name_H-M   'P 1'
#
loop_
_entity.id
_entity.type
_entity.pdbx_description
1 polymer ?
#
loop_
_entity_poly.entity_id
_entity_poly.type
_entity_poly.pdbx_seq_one_letter_code
_entity_poly.pdbx_strand_id
1 'polypeptide(L)'
;MPKRNDIKKILVIGSGPIVIGQAAEFDYAGTQACQSLREEGYEVVLINSNPATIMTDAAVADKVYIEPINLDFAKRIIYKERPDAILGSLGGQTGLNLVVELAESGILDEYDVEVLGTDLNAINCAEDRELFKNLMNEINEPVPESIIVHSVEEAIEFANKIGYHLVVRPAYTLGGTGGGFARNERELIEICETGLKISPVHECLVEKSIAGYKEIEYEVIRDNNDNAIVVCNMENVDPVGIHTGDSIVVAPCQTLSDRENQMLRNVSLKIIRALKICGGCNVQLALDPNSFKYYIIEVNPRVSRSSALASKATGYPIAKISAKIAVGMTLDEIINPITKKSFACFEPSIDYVVTKFPRLPFDKFPNADRQLGTQMKATGEVMSIGRNFEESFLKAVRSLEIKCDHIIHNDVSNYTTKKLWERIELRDDLRIFIIAELLRRKEDIKDIIYITHIDKFFLDKIKNIITLEEKLHKNKMDIEVLKECKERGFSDSYISKVWETEEIDIYKLRHENNIIPVYKMVDTCAGEFESETPYFYSTYEKENESFKSGKESIIVLGSGPIRIGQGVEFDYSTVHCVMTIREAGYEAIVINNNPETVSTDFSISDKLYFEPLTIEDVMHIIELEKPKGVIVQFGGQTAINLAEKLVMHGVNILGTSLENINKAEDRHEFEKMLKELDIPQPKGETAITVDEALIIANNIGYPVLVRPSYVLGGRAMEIVDNDASLKIYMETAVKEVSNKAPILIDKYVIGKEIEIDAIADSENNIFIPGIMEHIERAGIHSGDSISVYPTQTISNKVKETIIDYTKRIGIGFNFIGLYNIQFIVDKNDNVYVLEVNPRSSRTVPFLSKITNIPMANAATMCIIGKSLKEQGYNSLYKEESNKVFVKAPVFSFAKLRKVDTILGPEMKSTGEALGFDFNFEKALYKALIASGLRIPLQGNVLLTISDNHKIEILDLAKRFSNIGYGIYATKGTANFLREKGLYVKEVSKIYEEGLENIIDTIRLGKVDYVINTIESNSQTHSDSLELRRASAENNISCITSLDTAYALLKVIESMNFTIMDLSNI
;
A
#
# COMPACT_ATOMS: atom_id res chain seq x y z
N MET A 1 3.93 -21.22 -35.75
CA MET A 1 5.22 -20.93 -35.10
C MET A 1 4.88 -20.15 -33.86
N PRO A 2 5.31 -20.58 -32.66
CA PRO A 2 4.65 -20.20 -31.42
C PRO A 2 4.80 -18.71 -31.07
N LYS A 3 5.98 -18.12 -31.27
CA LYS A 3 6.22 -16.68 -31.01
C LYS A 3 6.24 -15.83 -32.28
N ARG A 4 5.75 -14.59 -32.17
CA ARG A 4 5.84 -13.56 -33.22
C ARG A 4 7.28 -13.17 -33.51
N ASN A 5 7.60 -12.92 -34.78
CA ASN A 5 8.96 -12.54 -35.22
C ASN A 5 8.97 -11.23 -36.00
N ASP A 6 7.78 -10.71 -36.30
CA ASP A 6 7.51 -9.39 -36.83
C ASP A 6 7.71 -8.30 -35.78
N ILE A 7 7.55 -8.62 -34.49
CA ILE A 7 7.83 -7.75 -33.36
C ILE A 7 9.23 -8.04 -32.82
N LYS A 8 9.99 -6.99 -32.48
CA LYS A 8 11.30 -7.08 -31.83
C LYS A 8 11.37 -6.26 -30.56
N LYS A 9 10.70 -5.11 -30.52
CA LYS A 9 10.73 -4.17 -29.39
C LYS A 9 9.34 -3.88 -28.84
N ILE A 10 9.16 -4.06 -27.54
CA ILE A 10 7.87 -3.89 -26.87
C ILE A 10 8.00 -2.82 -25.78
N LEU A 11 7.09 -1.83 -25.80
CA LEU A 11 6.90 -0.87 -24.73
C LEU A 11 5.90 -1.42 -23.71
N VAL A 12 6.36 -1.70 -22.49
CA VAL A 12 5.53 -2.12 -21.36
C VAL A 12 5.21 -0.91 -20.50
N ILE A 13 3.94 -0.76 -20.13
CA ILE A 13 3.46 0.32 -19.26
C ILE A 13 3.28 -0.21 -17.82
N GLY A 14 3.97 0.40 -16.86
CA GLY A 14 3.79 0.13 -15.43
C GLY A 14 2.60 0.86 -14.82
N SER A 15 2.34 0.61 -13.53
CA SER A 15 1.21 1.18 -12.80
C SER A 15 1.47 2.58 -12.22
N GLY A 16 2.73 2.96 -12.04
CA GLY A 16 3.09 4.18 -11.33
C GLY A 16 3.17 3.98 -9.81
N PRO A 17 2.98 5.05 -9.02
CA PRO A 17 3.08 4.99 -7.57
C PRO A 17 1.98 4.15 -6.93
N ILE A 18 2.28 3.59 -5.76
CA ILE A 18 1.34 2.82 -4.94
C ILE A 18 0.24 3.73 -4.38
N VAL A 19 -1.02 3.38 -4.66
CA VAL A 19 -2.22 4.06 -4.15
C VAL A 19 -3.27 3.04 -3.70
N ILE A 20 -4.20 3.44 -2.84
CA ILE A 20 -5.33 2.58 -2.46
C ILE A 20 -6.11 2.20 -3.73
N GLY A 21 -6.21 0.89 -3.98
CA GLY A 21 -6.82 0.31 -5.17
C GLY A 21 -5.81 -0.18 -6.23
N GLN A 22 -4.58 0.33 -6.23
CA GLN A 22 -3.54 -0.02 -7.20
C GLN A 22 -2.18 -0.07 -6.50
N ALA A 23 -1.79 -1.26 -6.04
CA ALA A 23 -0.65 -1.44 -5.15
C ALA A 23 0.46 -2.31 -5.78
N ALA A 24 1.12 -3.16 -4.97
CA ALA A 24 2.32 -3.87 -5.36
C ALA A 24 2.07 -5.02 -6.35
N GLU A 25 0.82 -5.44 -6.52
CA GLU A 25 0.41 -6.50 -7.45
C GLU A 25 0.89 -6.25 -8.89
N PHE A 26 1.05 -4.97 -9.27
CA PHE A 26 1.51 -4.56 -10.59
C PHE A 26 3.04 -4.49 -10.72
N ASP A 27 3.79 -4.35 -9.61
CA ASP A 27 5.24 -4.58 -9.63
C ASP A 27 5.52 -6.07 -9.83
N TYR A 28 4.80 -6.93 -9.11
CA TYR A 28 4.86 -8.38 -9.32
C TYR A 28 4.51 -8.77 -10.77
N ALA A 29 3.35 -8.34 -11.26
CA ALA A 29 2.91 -8.66 -12.63
C ALA A 29 3.83 -8.06 -13.70
N GLY A 30 4.24 -6.81 -13.54
CA GLY A 30 5.15 -6.11 -14.45
C GLY A 30 6.53 -6.75 -14.50
N THR A 31 7.08 -7.17 -13.35
CA THR A 31 8.35 -7.89 -13.26
C THR A 31 8.27 -9.22 -14.02
N GLN A 32 7.25 -10.04 -13.76
CA GLN A 32 7.08 -11.33 -14.44
C GLN A 32 6.95 -11.16 -15.97
N ALA A 33 6.21 -10.15 -16.41
CA ALA A 33 6.01 -9.91 -17.83
C ALA A 33 7.28 -9.45 -18.54
N CYS A 34 7.99 -8.45 -17.99
CA CYS A 34 9.26 -7.98 -18.54
C CYS A 34 10.27 -9.13 -18.67
N GLN A 35 10.40 -9.95 -17.62
CA GLN A 35 11.27 -11.13 -17.65
C GLN A 35 10.82 -12.14 -18.72
N SER A 36 9.52 -12.42 -18.82
CA SER A 36 8.98 -13.37 -19.82
C SER A 36 9.23 -12.93 -21.25
N LEU A 37 9.04 -11.65 -21.56
CA LEU A 37 9.28 -11.12 -22.90
C LEU A 37 10.78 -11.19 -23.25
N ARG A 38 11.66 -10.96 -22.28
CA ARG A 38 13.11 -11.10 -22.50
C ARG A 38 13.56 -12.55 -22.62
N GLU A 39 12.97 -13.46 -21.85
CA GLU A 39 13.17 -14.92 -22.00
C GLU A 39 12.85 -15.36 -23.44
N GLU A 40 11.81 -14.78 -24.06
CA GLU A 40 11.43 -15.05 -25.45
C GLU A 40 12.25 -14.27 -26.50
N GLY A 41 13.16 -13.37 -26.06
CA GLY A 41 14.12 -12.67 -26.90
C GLY A 41 13.66 -11.32 -27.48
N TYR A 42 12.64 -10.70 -26.89
CA TYR A 42 12.23 -9.33 -27.24
C TYR A 42 13.07 -8.27 -26.50
N GLU A 43 13.31 -7.13 -27.15
CA GLU A 43 13.81 -5.93 -26.48
C GLU A 43 12.66 -5.27 -25.73
N VAL A 44 12.78 -5.17 -24.40
CA VAL A 44 11.74 -4.61 -23.54
C VAL A 44 12.11 -3.20 -23.11
N VAL A 45 11.25 -2.24 -23.45
CA VAL A 45 11.27 -0.87 -22.93
C VAL A 45 10.17 -0.75 -21.89
N LEU A 46 10.51 -0.33 -20.68
CA LEU A 46 9.55 -0.13 -19.60
C LEU A 46 9.41 1.35 -19.26
N ILE A 47 8.18 1.82 -19.05
CA ILE A 47 7.90 3.11 -18.37
C ILE A 47 7.18 2.87 -17.04
N ASN A 48 7.76 3.36 -15.94
CA ASN A 48 7.12 3.38 -14.63
C ASN A 48 7.74 4.46 -13.75
N SER A 49 6.94 5.34 -13.15
CA SER A 49 7.42 6.45 -12.31
C SER A 49 7.80 6.05 -10.88
N ASN A 50 7.48 4.85 -10.44
CA ASN A 50 7.74 4.39 -9.06
C ASN A 50 9.16 3.81 -8.93
N PRO A 51 10.07 4.46 -8.18
CA PRO A 51 11.46 4.01 -8.04
C PRO A 51 11.65 2.80 -7.12
N ALA A 52 10.62 2.43 -6.35
CA ALA A 52 10.71 1.37 -5.35
C ALA A 52 10.36 -0.04 -5.88
N THR A 53 10.18 -0.16 -7.20
CA THR A 53 9.68 -1.38 -7.84
C THR A 53 10.81 -2.21 -8.43
N ILE A 54 10.73 -3.54 -8.28
CA ILE A 54 11.68 -4.47 -8.90
C ILE A 54 11.61 -4.40 -10.42
N MET A 55 10.43 -4.13 -11.00
CA MET A 55 10.31 -4.01 -12.46
C MET A 55 11.18 -2.90 -13.05
N THR A 56 11.52 -1.87 -12.28
CA THR A 56 12.40 -0.76 -12.70
C THR A 56 13.89 -1.06 -12.55
N ASP A 57 14.26 -2.28 -12.15
CA ASP A 57 15.63 -2.73 -12.18
C ASP A 57 16.19 -2.81 -13.60
N ALA A 58 17.43 -2.35 -13.76
CA ALA A 58 18.16 -2.47 -15.03
C ALA A 58 18.35 -3.95 -15.46
N ALA A 59 18.20 -4.90 -14.54
CA ALA A 59 18.26 -6.32 -14.83
C ALA A 59 16.93 -6.89 -15.34
N VAL A 60 15.81 -6.18 -15.24
CA VAL A 60 14.46 -6.68 -15.58
C VAL A 60 14.03 -6.28 -16.99
N ALA A 61 14.29 -5.06 -17.43
CA ALA A 61 14.03 -4.59 -18.80
C ALA A 61 15.32 -4.09 -19.48
N ASP A 62 15.37 -4.09 -20.81
CA ASP A 62 16.54 -3.61 -21.56
C ASP A 62 16.69 -2.08 -21.48
N LYS A 63 15.56 -1.37 -21.38
CA LYS A 63 15.52 0.08 -21.10
C LYS A 63 14.42 0.39 -20.09
N VAL A 64 14.75 1.17 -19.07
CA VAL A 64 13.82 1.62 -18.04
C VAL A 64 13.71 3.14 -18.07
N TYR A 65 12.48 3.62 -18.18
CA TYR A 65 12.11 5.03 -18.09
C TYR A 65 11.34 5.28 -16.79
N ILE A 66 12.01 5.92 -15.83
CA ILE A 66 11.35 6.46 -14.64
C ILE A 66 10.89 7.88 -14.95
N GLU A 67 9.73 7.97 -15.59
CA GLU A 67 9.11 9.20 -16.09
C GLU A 67 7.61 9.20 -15.74
N PRO A 68 6.93 10.36 -15.69
CA PRO A 68 5.49 10.42 -15.50
C PRO A 68 4.73 9.55 -16.52
N ILE A 69 3.76 8.76 -16.02
CA ILE A 69 2.97 7.86 -16.85
C ILE A 69 1.74 8.61 -17.38
N ASN A 70 1.98 9.49 -18.35
CA ASN A 70 0.94 10.27 -19.02
C ASN A 70 1.23 10.40 -20.52
N LEU A 71 0.24 10.92 -21.25
CA LEU A 71 0.29 11.08 -22.69
C LEU A 71 1.55 11.80 -23.19
N ASP A 72 1.89 12.96 -22.60
CA ASP A 72 3.00 13.79 -23.07
C ASP A 72 4.37 13.10 -22.98
N PHE A 73 4.62 12.39 -21.88
CA PHE A 73 5.88 11.69 -21.65
C PHE A 73 5.94 10.37 -22.43
N ALA A 74 4.85 9.62 -22.48
CA ALA A 74 4.77 8.39 -23.25
C ALA A 74 4.97 8.64 -24.76
N LYS A 75 4.38 9.73 -25.30
CA LYS A 75 4.62 10.15 -26.70
C LYS A 75 6.10 10.38 -26.99
N ARG A 76 6.82 11.03 -26.08
CA ARG A 76 8.27 11.29 -26.22
C ARG A 76 9.08 9.98 -26.20
N ILE A 77 8.67 9.01 -25.38
CA ILE A 77 9.33 7.70 -25.31
C ILE A 77 9.07 6.92 -26.61
N ILE A 78 7.83 6.85 -27.09
CA ILE A 78 7.50 6.22 -28.39
C ILE A 78 8.29 6.87 -29.52
N TYR A 79 8.35 8.21 -29.52
CA TYR A 79 9.12 8.95 -30.51
C TYR A 79 10.61 8.57 -30.51
N LYS A 80 11.19 8.41 -29.32
CA LYS A 80 12.61 8.11 -29.14
C LYS A 80 12.94 6.64 -29.42
N GLU A 81 12.12 5.73 -28.90
CA GLU A 81 12.42 4.31 -28.85
C GLU A 81 11.93 3.52 -30.06
N ARG A 82 10.90 4.02 -30.76
CA ARG A 82 10.28 3.35 -31.90
C ARG A 82 9.93 1.88 -31.57
N PRO A 83 9.11 1.61 -30.55
CA PRO A 83 8.66 0.24 -30.26
C PRO A 83 7.80 -0.27 -31.41
N ASP A 84 7.87 -1.57 -31.71
CA ASP A 84 6.97 -2.19 -32.69
C ASP A 84 5.60 -2.44 -32.07
N ALA A 85 5.55 -2.58 -30.74
CA ALA A 85 4.31 -2.88 -30.02
C ALA A 85 4.29 -2.29 -28.60
N ILE A 86 3.09 -2.18 -28.02
CA ILE A 86 2.82 -1.67 -26.67
C ILE A 86 1.97 -2.65 -25.87
N LEU A 87 2.28 -2.84 -24.59
CA LEU A 87 1.54 -3.73 -23.67
C LEU A 87 1.15 -2.95 -22.40
N GLY A 88 -0.14 -2.63 -22.28
CA GLY A 88 -0.70 -1.87 -21.15
C GLY A 88 -1.49 -2.68 -20.12
N SER A 89 -1.87 -3.92 -20.44
CA SER A 89 -2.75 -4.77 -19.60
C SER A 89 -2.09 -5.30 -18.31
N LEU A 90 -0.87 -4.85 -18.01
CA LEU A 90 -0.10 -5.22 -16.82
C LEU A 90 0.13 -4.04 -15.87
N GLY A 91 -0.21 -2.82 -16.29
CA GLY A 91 -0.01 -1.58 -15.53
C GLY A 91 -1.25 -1.11 -14.78
N GLY A 92 -2.18 -2.00 -14.46
CA GLY A 92 -3.44 -1.63 -13.82
C GLY A 92 -4.29 -0.68 -14.67
N GLN A 93 -5.05 0.21 -14.02
CA GLN A 93 -5.89 1.17 -14.73
C GLN A 93 -5.05 2.25 -15.43
N THR A 94 -3.95 2.67 -14.80
CA THR A 94 -3.01 3.65 -15.39
C THR A 94 -2.52 3.16 -16.76
N GLY A 95 -2.15 1.89 -16.88
CA GLY A 95 -1.67 1.29 -18.12
C GLY A 95 -2.72 1.27 -19.22
N LEU A 96 -3.94 0.85 -18.91
CA LEU A 96 -5.04 0.81 -19.88
C LEU A 96 -5.43 2.21 -20.36
N ASN A 97 -5.64 3.15 -19.43
CA ASN A 97 -6.02 4.52 -19.77
C ASN A 97 -4.97 5.17 -20.68
N LEU A 98 -3.68 5.00 -20.38
CA LEU A 98 -2.62 5.58 -21.19
C LEU A 98 -2.59 4.97 -22.61
N VAL A 99 -2.82 3.67 -22.76
CA VAL A 99 -2.90 3.04 -24.09
C VAL A 99 -4.06 3.61 -24.92
N VAL A 100 -5.22 3.82 -24.29
CA VAL A 100 -6.38 4.45 -24.95
C VAL A 100 -6.06 5.89 -25.33
N GLU A 101 -5.54 6.71 -24.41
CA GLU A 101 -5.15 8.10 -24.69
C GLU A 101 -4.11 8.20 -25.82
N LEU A 102 -3.14 7.27 -25.87
CA LEU A 102 -2.14 7.21 -26.92
C LEU A 102 -2.77 6.88 -28.28
N ALA A 103 -3.68 5.90 -28.32
CA ALA A 103 -4.42 5.54 -29.53
C ALA A 103 -5.25 6.71 -30.05
N GLU A 104 -6.05 7.34 -29.19
CA GLU A 104 -6.88 8.50 -29.54
C GLU A 104 -6.06 9.69 -30.04
N SER A 105 -4.82 9.82 -29.55
CA SER A 105 -3.92 10.87 -29.98
C SER A 105 -3.31 10.67 -31.38
N GLY A 106 -3.51 9.50 -31.99
CA GLY A 106 -3.01 9.11 -33.31
C GLY A 106 -1.53 8.71 -33.36
N ILE A 107 -0.81 8.72 -32.22
CA ILE A 107 0.65 8.46 -32.24
C ILE A 107 0.98 6.99 -32.48
N LEU A 108 0.10 6.06 -32.07
CA LEU A 108 0.31 4.63 -32.31
C LEU A 108 0.25 4.34 -33.82
N ASP A 109 -0.74 4.92 -34.52
CA ASP A 109 -0.86 4.81 -35.97
C ASP A 109 0.29 5.52 -36.71
N GLU A 110 0.72 6.69 -36.24
CA GLU A 110 1.83 7.45 -36.83
C GLU A 110 3.15 6.65 -36.85
N TYR A 111 3.38 5.81 -35.84
CA TYR A 111 4.61 5.03 -35.68
C TYR A 111 4.43 3.52 -35.83
N ASP A 112 3.27 3.07 -36.31
CA ASP A 112 2.95 1.66 -36.53
C ASP A 112 3.17 0.79 -35.28
N VAL A 113 2.73 1.31 -34.12
CA VAL A 113 2.87 0.64 -32.81
C VAL A 113 1.63 -0.19 -32.53
N GLU A 114 1.77 -1.51 -32.55
CA GLU A 114 0.65 -2.42 -32.30
C GLU A 114 0.33 -2.58 -30.81
N VAL A 115 -0.96 -2.62 -30.44
CA VAL A 115 -1.39 -2.93 -29.06
C VAL A 115 -1.42 -4.45 -28.87
N LEU A 116 -0.64 -4.97 -27.91
CA LEU A 116 -0.58 -6.39 -27.57
C LEU A 116 -1.48 -6.76 -26.38
N GLY A 117 -1.85 -8.05 -26.34
CA GLY A 117 -2.72 -8.60 -25.31
C GLY A 117 -4.18 -8.25 -25.60
N THR A 118 -4.78 -7.45 -24.72
CA THR A 118 -6.16 -6.98 -24.89
C THR A 118 -6.22 -5.84 -25.91
N ASP A 119 -7.03 -5.99 -26.96
CA ASP A 119 -7.21 -4.94 -27.96
C ASP A 119 -8.00 -3.72 -27.43
N LEU A 120 -7.89 -2.58 -28.12
CA LEU A 120 -8.55 -1.33 -27.74
C LEU A 120 -10.08 -1.42 -27.67
N ASN A 121 -10.70 -2.20 -28.57
CA ASN A 121 -12.15 -2.35 -28.58
C ASN A 121 -12.62 -3.13 -27.35
N ALA A 122 -11.89 -4.17 -26.96
CA ALA A 122 -12.14 -4.97 -25.78
C ALA A 122 -11.95 -4.15 -24.50
N ILE A 123 -10.90 -3.31 -24.43
CA ILE A 123 -10.68 -2.37 -23.31
C ILE A 123 -11.87 -1.42 -23.21
N ASN A 124 -12.20 -0.71 -24.28
CA ASN A 124 -13.29 0.26 -24.29
C ASN A 124 -14.64 -0.40 -23.98
N CYS A 125 -14.90 -1.60 -24.51
CA CYS A 125 -16.15 -2.31 -24.28
C CYS A 125 -16.29 -2.83 -22.84
N ALA A 126 -15.19 -3.15 -22.14
CA ALA A 126 -15.23 -3.59 -20.75
C ALA A 126 -15.30 -2.42 -19.76
N GLU A 127 -14.62 -1.31 -20.06
CA GLU A 127 -14.56 -0.13 -19.18
C GLU A 127 -15.78 0.80 -19.33
N ASP A 128 -16.35 0.91 -20.53
CA ASP A 128 -17.58 1.66 -20.78
C ASP A 128 -18.81 0.83 -20.38
N ARG A 129 -19.59 1.34 -19.43
CA ARG A 129 -20.75 0.64 -18.87
C ARG A 129 -21.86 0.40 -19.89
N GLU A 130 -22.09 1.31 -20.83
CA GLU A 130 -23.13 1.14 -21.85
C GLU A 130 -22.70 0.11 -22.88
N LEU A 131 -21.45 0.18 -23.36
CA LEU A 131 -20.89 -0.82 -24.27
C LEU A 131 -20.89 -2.21 -23.63
N PHE A 132 -20.47 -2.30 -22.37
CA PHE A 132 -20.49 -3.55 -21.62
C PHE A 132 -21.90 -4.12 -21.50
N LYS A 133 -22.88 -3.31 -21.08
CA LYS A 133 -24.29 -3.70 -20.96
C LYS A 133 -24.86 -4.16 -22.31
N ASN A 134 -24.54 -3.47 -23.39
CA ASN A 134 -24.96 -3.86 -24.74
C ASN A 134 -24.38 -5.21 -25.15
N LEU A 135 -23.08 -5.45 -24.88
CA LEU A 135 -22.45 -6.74 -25.13
C LEU A 135 -23.12 -7.85 -24.30
N MET A 136 -23.35 -7.62 -23.00
CA MET A 136 -24.01 -8.60 -22.12
C MET A 136 -25.41 -8.94 -22.64
N ASN A 137 -26.19 -7.95 -23.09
CA ASN A 137 -27.48 -8.18 -23.72
C ASN A 137 -27.37 -8.99 -25.02
N GLU A 138 -26.38 -8.72 -25.88
CA GLU A 138 -26.13 -9.47 -27.11
C GLU A 138 -25.83 -10.94 -26.81
N ILE A 139 -25.00 -11.20 -25.81
CA ILE A 139 -24.65 -12.56 -25.41
C ILE A 139 -25.70 -13.21 -24.49
N ASN A 140 -26.81 -12.53 -24.19
CA ASN A 140 -27.90 -12.97 -23.30
C ASN A 140 -27.42 -13.30 -21.88
N GLU A 141 -26.57 -12.45 -21.32
CA GLU A 141 -26.09 -12.55 -19.94
C GLU A 141 -26.67 -11.41 -19.09
N PRO A 142 -27.05 -11.67 -17.82
CA PRO A 142 -27.72 -10.70 -16.97
C PRO A 142 -26.74 -9.70 -16.36
N VAL A 143 -27.06 -8.41 -16.50
CA VAL A 143 -26.48 -7.31 -15.70
C VAL A 143 -27.57 -6.65 -14.88
N PRO A 144 -27.26 -6.00 -13.73
CA PRO A 144 -28.25 -5.29 -12.95
C PRO A 144 -29.00 -4.27 -13.79
N GLU A 145 -30.33 -4.27 -13.71
CA GLU A 145 -31.15 -3.31 -14.41
C GLU A 145 -30.82 -1.89 -13.92
N SER A 146 -30.58 -0.96 -14.84
CA SER A 146 -30.12 0.39 -14.53
C SER A 146 -30.58 1.43 -15.55
N ILE A 147 -30.69 2.69 -15.12
CA ILE A 147 -31.04 3.85 -15.93
C ILE A 147 -30.29 5.11 -15.46
N ILE A 148 -29.94 5.99 -16.39
CA ILE A 148 -29.45 7.34 -16.10
C ILE A 148 -30.67 8.26 -15.92
N VAL A 149 -30.68 9.04 -14.84
CA VAL A 149 -31.74 10.00 -14.50
C VAL A 149 -31.19 11.39 -14.30
N HIS A 150 -31.98 12.39 -14.68
CA HIS A 150 -31.70 13.82 -14.50
C HIS A 150 -32.72 14.49 -13.57
N SER A 151 -33.74 13.75 -13.13
CA SER A 151 -34.73 14.19 -12.16
C SER A 151 -35.12 13.06 -11.21
N VAL A 152 -35.71 13.42 -10.06
CA VAL A 152 -36.19 12.45 -9.07
C VAL A 152 -37.39 11.66 -9.61
N GLU A 153 -38.21 12.28 -10.45
CA GLU A 153 -39.36 11.64 -11.08
C GLU A 153 -38.94 10.48 -11.99
N GLU A 154 -37.87 10.66 -12.78
CA GLU A 154 -37.29 9.59 -13.61
C GLU A 154 -36.81 8.40 -12.74
N ALA A 155 -36.22 8.68 -11.57
CA ALA A 155 -35.81 7.64 -10.62
C ALA A 155 -37.01 6.87 -10.06
N ILE A 156 -38.09 7.57 -9.69
CA ILE A 156 -39.33 6.96 -9.19
C ILE A 156 -40.00 6.12 -10.26
N GLU A 157 -40.04 6.59 -11.52
CA GLU A 157 -40.60 5.82 -12.63
C GLU A 157 -39.84 4.51 -12.86
N PHE A 158 -38.51 4.53 -12.73
CA PHE A 158 -37.70 3.32 -12.79
C PHE A 158 -37.97 2.39 -11.61
N ALA A 159 -38.07 2.94 -10.39
CA ALA A 159 -38.39 2.17 -9.20
C ALA A 159 -39.76 1.49 -9.27
N ASN A 160 -40.76 2.14 -9.87
CA ASN A 160 -42.09 1.55 -10.08
C ASN A 160 -42.08 0.38 -11.06
N LYS A 161 -41.10 0.33 -11.98
CA LYS A 161 -40.93 -0.77 -12.94
C LYS A 161 -40.12 -1.95 -12.36
N ILE A 162 -39.04 -1.65 -11.65
CA ILE A 162 -38.04 -2.66 -11.21
C ILE A 162 -38.25 -3.09 -9.76
N GLY A 163 -38.83 -2.23 -8.92
CA GLY A 163 -38.99 -2.43 -7.49
C GLY A 163 -37.75 -2.02 -6.68
N TYR A 164 -37.90 -1.99 -5.36
CA TYR A 164 -36.82 -1.78 -4.38
C TYR A 164 -36.21 -3.12 -3.95
N HIS A 165 -34.96 -3.18 -3.49
CA HIS A 165 -34.02 -2.09 -3.20
C HIS A 165 -33.26 -1.59 -4.45
N LEU A 166 -32.93 -0.30 -4.47
CA LEU A 166 -32.16 0.36 -5.53
C LEU A 166 -30.86 0.96 -4.99
N VAL A 167 -29.90 1.23 -5.87
CA VAL A 167 -28.71 2.02 -5.59
C VAL A 167 -28.71 3.25 -6.50
N VAL A 168 -28.45 4.42 -5.93
CA VAL A 168 -28.28 5.68 -6.66
C VAL A 168 -26.81 6.07 -6.62
N ARG A 169 -26.22 6.36 -7.79
CA ARG A 169 -24.83 6.79 -7.94
C ARG A 169 -24.77 8.07 -8.75
N PRO A 170 -24.41 9.22 -8.15
CA PRO A 170 -24.28 10.46 -8.88
C PRO A 170 -23.14 10.42 -9.90
N ALA A 171 -23.35 11.01 -11.07
CA ALA A 171 -22.33 11.08 -12.10
C ALA A 171 -21.21 12.04 -11.69
N TYR A 172 -19.97 11.69 -12.02
CA TYR A 172 -18.75 12.48 -11.77
C TYR A 172 -18.50 12.83 -10.29
N THR A 173 -18.99 12.00 -9.34
CA THR A 173 -18.64 12.14 -7.92
C THR A 173 -17.75 10.98 -7.45
N LEU A 174 -16.77 11.27 -6.58
CA LEU A 174 -15.87 10.26 -6.05
C LEU A 174 -16.45 9.58 -4.79
N GLY A 175 -16.13 8.30 -4.61
CA GLY A 175 -16.49 7.51 -3.41
C GLY A 175 -17.98 7.24 -3.21
N GLY A 176 -18.80 7.45 -4.23
CA GLY A 176 -20.27 7.40 -4.09
C GLY A 176 -20.83 8.58 -3.30
N THR A 177 -20.17 9.75 -3.36
CA THR A 177 -20.62 10.96 -2.65
C THR A 177 -21.95 11.42 -3.23
N GLY A 178 -22.94 11.60 -2.36
CA GLY A 178 -24.32 11.91 -2.76
C GLY A 178 -25.12 10.69 -3.26
N GLY A 179 -24.52 9.50 -3.29
CA GLY A 179 -25.19 8.25 -3.61
C GLY A 179 -25.58 7.44 -2.38
N GLY A 180 -26.28 6.33 -2.59
CA GLY A 180 -26.72 5.47 -1.50
C GLY A 180 -27.69 4.37 -1.93
N PHE A 181 -28.02 3.49 -0.99
CA PHE A 181 -29.04 2.45 -1.18
C PHE A 181 -30.40 2.99 -0.77
N ALA A 182 -31.34 2.99 -1.71
CA ALA A 182 -32.72 3.35 -1.49
C ALA A 182 -33.53 2.08 -1.23
N ARG A 183 -34.08 1.95 -0.01
CA ARG A 183 -34.91 0.79 0.35
C ARG A 183 -36.40 1.00 0.12
N ASN A 184 -36.78 2.24 -0.10
CA ASN A 184 -38.15 2.67 -0.33
C ASN A 184 -38.10 4.01 -1.08
N GLU A 185 -39.27 4.49 -1.51
CA GLU A 185 -39.40 5.72 -2.29
C GLU A 185 -38.90 6.96 -1.56
N ARG A 186 -39.12 7.05 -0.25
CA ARG A 186 -38.64 8.18 0.54
C ARG A 186 -37.12 8.26 0.52
N GLU A 187 -36.44 7.14 0.77
CA GLU A 187 -34.98 7.07 0.69
C GLU A 187 -34.49 7.38 -0.74
N LEU A 188 -35.21 6.93 -1.77
CA LEU A 188 -34.85 7.23 -3.16
C LEU A 188 -34.89 8.72 -3.45
N ILE A 189 -35.95 9.41 -3.01
CA ILE A 189 -36.10 10.86 -3.18
C ILE A 189 -34.95 11.59 -2.48
N GLU A 190 -34.73 11.31 -1.19
CA GLU A 190 -33.70 11.99 -0.39
C GLU A 190 -32.29 11.79 -0.99
N ILE A 191 -31.97 10.57 -1.42
CA ILE A 191 -30.66 10.24 -2.01
C ILE A 191 -30.53 10.85 -3.41
N CYS A 192 -31.55 10.74 -4.27
CA CYS A 192 -31.49 11.23 -5.64
C CYS A 192 -31.45 12.76 -5.72
N GLU A 193 -32.20 13.48 -4.86
CA GLU A 193 -32.11 14.95 -4.77
C GLU A 193 -30.70 15.40 -4.39
N THR A 194 -30.14 14.76 -3.36
CA THR A 194 -28.78 15.05 -2.90
C THR A 194 -27.76 14.72 -3.99
N GLY A 195 -27.94 13.58 -4.66
CA GLY A 195 -27.08 13.11 -5.73
C GLY A 195 -27.03 14.06 -6.92
N LEU A 196 -28.21 14.43 -7.44
CA LEU A 196 -28.34 15.37 -8.57
C LEU A 196 -27.78 16.75 -8.23
N LYS A 197 -27.94 17.22 -6.98
CA LYS A 197 -27.38 18.50 -6.54
C LYS A 197 -25.85 18.51 -6.47
N ILE A 198 -25.24 17.39 -6.10
CA ILE A 198 -23.78 17.27 -5.95
C ILE A 198 -23.11 16.93 -7.29
N SER A 199 -23.82 16.26 -8.20
CA SER A 199 -23.29 15.93 -9.53
C SER A 199 -22.97 17.20 -10.33
N PRO A 200 -21.74 17.37 -10.82
CA PRO A 200 -21.36 18.51 -11.67
C PRO A 200 -22.18 18.65 -12.95
N VAL A 201 -22.73 17.53 -13.44
CA VAL A 201 -23.54 17.45 -14.68
C VAL A 201 -25.03 17.23 -14.39
N HIS A 202 -25.43 17.27 -13.11
CA HIS A 202 -26.81 17.07 -12.67
C HIS A 202 -27.42 15.72 -13.11
N GLU A 203 -26.67 14.64 -12.93
CA GLU A 203 -27.05 13.30 -13.38
C GLU A 203 -26.81 12.24 -12.29
N CYS A 204 -27.68 11.22 -12.21
CA CYS A 204 -27.51 10.03 -11.37
C CYS A 204 -27.77 8.74 -12.15
N LEU A 205 -27.01 7.68 -11.87
CA LEU A 205 -27.33 6.31 -12.26
C LEU A 205 -28.18 5.67 -11.15
N VAL A 206 -29.36 5.17 -11.50
CA VAL A 206 -30.23 4.37 -10.61
C VAL A 206 -30.20 2.93 -11.09
N GLU A 207 -29.86 2.00 -10.20
CA GLU A 207 -29.64 0.59 -10.53
C GLU A 207 -30.27 -0.32 -9.48
N LYS A 208 -30.68 -1.53 -9.88
CA LYS A 208 -31.18 -2.55 -8.96
C LYS A 208 -30.10 -2.97 -7.98
N SER A 209 -30.42 -2.95 -6.68
CA SER A 209 -29.47 -3.39 -5.67
C SER A 209 -29.38 -4.92 -5.63
N ILE A 210 -28.18 -5.43 -5.88
CA ILE A 210 -27.78 -6.82 -5.66
C ILE A 210 -27.01 -7.01 -4.33
N ALA A 211 -27.02 -6.00 -3.46
CA ALA A 211 -26.34 -6.09 -2.17
C ALA A 211 -26.87 -7.26 -1.32
N GLY A 212 -25.97 -8.01 -0.69
CA GLY A 212 -26.30 -9.22 0.06
C GLY A 212 -26.27 -10.52 -0.77
N TYR A 213 -26.07 -10.46 -2.09
CA TYR A 213 -25.80 -11.64 -2.90
C TYR A 213 -24.38 -12.17 -2.61
N LYS A 214 -24.11 -13.44 -2.94
CA LYS A 214 -22.75 -13.98 -2.88
C LYS A 214 -21.91 -13.30 -3.97
N GLU A 215 -20.72 -12.82 -3.63
CA GLU A 215 -19.80 -12.23 -4.60
C GLU A 215 -18.71 -13.25 -4.94
N ILE A 216 -18.66 -13.63 -6.22
CA ILE A 216 -17.82 -14.70 -6.76
C ILE A 216 -16.93 -14.10 -7.86
N GLU A 217 -15.64 -14.42 -7.81
CA GLU A 217 -14.66 -13.97 -8.79
C GLU A 217 -14.08 -15.17 -9.53
N TYR A 218 -13.90 -15.04 -10.85
CA TYR A 218 -13.17 -16.00 -11.67
C TYR A 218 -11.98 -15.31 -12.34
N GLU A 219 -10.80 -15.85 -12.11
CA GLU A 219 -9.62 -15.52 -12.92
C GLU A 219 -9.59 -16.44 -14.12
N VAL A 220 -9.71 -15.86 -15.31
CA VAL A 220 -9.74 -16.59 -16.57
C VAL A 220 -8.63 -16.10 -17.49
N ILE A 221 -8.13 -17.00 -18.33
CA ILE A 221 -7.10 -16.68 -19.32
C ILE A 221 -7.48 -17.29 -20.65
N ARG A 222 -7.24 -16.54 -21.73
CA ARG A 222 -7.55 -16.95 -23.11
C ARG A 222 -6.39 -16.64 -24.04
N ASP A 223 -6.13 -17.53 -24.99
CA ASP A 223 -5.15 -17.31 -26.07
C ASP A 223 -5.79 -17.01 -27.44
N ASN A 224 -4.92 -16.76 -28.43
CA ASN A 224 -5.34 -16.47 -29.82
C ASN A 224 -5.99 -17.67 -30.54
N ASN A 225 -5.82 -18.90 -30.05
CA ASN A 225 -6.46 -20.11 -30.59
C ASN A 225 -7.83 -20.37 -29.94
N ASP A 226 -8.33 -19.46 -29.10
CA ASP A 226 -9.56 -19.59 -28.34
C ASP A 226 -9.54 -20.70 -27.27
N ASN A 227 -8.35 -21.19 -26.90
CA ASN A 227 -8.21 -21.95 -25.67
C ASN A 227 -8.48 -20.98 -24.52
N ALA A 228 -9.41 -21.33 -23.63
CA ALA A 228 -9.76 -20.52 -22.49
C ALA A 228 -10.01 -21.40 -21.27
N ILE A 229 -9.42 -21.03 -20.13
CA ILE A 229 -9.41 -21.81 -18.89
C ILE A 229 -9.73 -20.89 -17.69
N VAL A 230 -10.26 -21.47 -16.63
CA VAL A 230 -10.34 -20.86 -15.31
C VAL A 230 -9.09 -21.22 -14.52
N VAL A 231 -8.31 -20.21 -14.13
CA VAL A 231 -7.13 -20.41 -13.29
C VAL A 231 -7.52 -20.54 -11.82
N CYS A 232 -8.46 -19.72 -11.36
CA CYS A 232 -8.90 -19.71 -9.96
C CYS A 232 -10.34 -19.23 -9.86
N ASN A 233 -11.09 -19.78 -8.90
CA ASN A 233 -12.36 -19.23 -8.43
C ASN A 233 -12.23 -18.78 -6.98
N MET A 234 -12.85 -17.66 -6.65
CA MET A 234 -12.75 -17.04 -5.34
C MET A 234 -14.15 -16.69 -4.84
N GLU A 235 -14.39 -16.95 -3.57
CA GLU A 235 -15.64 -16.61 -2.89
C GLU A 235 -15.37 -15.56 -1.81
N ASN A 236 -16.08 -14.45 -1.90
CA ASN A 236 -16.01 -13.41 -0.89
C ASN A 236 -16.86 -13.86 0.32
N VAL A 237 -16.27 -13.81 1.52
CA VAL A 237 -16.99 -14.06 2.78
C VAL A 237 -17.96 -12.92 3.05
N ASP A 238 -17.51 -11.69 2.80
CA ASP A 238 -18.38 -10.52 2.79
C ASP A 238 -19.22 -10.51 1.50
N PRO A 239 -20.55 -10.39 1.58
CA PRO A 239 -21.42 -10.40 0.42
C PRO A 239 -21.38 -9.07 -0.35
N VAL A 240 -21.97 -9.07 -1.56
CA VAL A 240 -22.03 -7.89 -2.44
C VAL A 240 -22.43 -6.65 -1.68
N GLY A 241 -21.66 -5.58 -1.87
CA GLY A 241 -21.83 -4.29 -1.20
C GLY A 241 -20.60 -3.86 -0.41
N ILE A 242 -19.64 -4.76 -0.20
CA ILE A 242 -18.27 -4.45 0.22
C ILE A 242 -17.36 -4.84 -0.95
N HIS A 243 -16.51 -3.92 -1.39
CA HIS A 243 -15.62 -4.13 -2.53
C HIS A 243 -14.70 -5.33 -2.28
N THR A 244 -14.46 -6.19 -3.27
CA THR A 244 -13.62 -7.40 -3.16
C THR A 244 -12.24 -7.14 -2.53
N GLY A 245 -11.62 -6.01 -2.88
CA GLY A 245 -10.38 -5.52 -2.25
C GLY A 245 -10.46 -5.26 -0.73
N ASP A 246 -11.61 -4.88 -0.19
CA ASP A 246 -11.89 -4.67 1.24
C ASP A 246 -12.61 -5.86 1.90
N SER A 247 -12.91 -6.91 1.13
CA SER A 247 -13.57 -8.14 1.61
C SER A 247 -12.55 -9.16 2.11
N ILE A 248 -12.99 -10.02 3.04
CA ILE A 248 -12.34 -11.31 3.28
C ILE A 248 -12.69 -12.23 2.11
N VAL A 249 -11.70 -12.88 1.51
CA VAL A 249 -11.87 -13.72 0.31
C VAL A 249 -11.23 -15.08 0.55
N VAL A 250 -11.85 -16.14 0.04
CA VAL A 250 -11.29 -17.50 0.07
C VAL A 250 -11.16 -18.10 -1.32
N ALA A 251 -10.15 -18.94 -1.51
CA ALA A 251 -9.99 -19.80 -2.68
C ALA A 251 -9.77 -21.26 -2.24
N PRO A 252 -10.43 -22.24 -2.87
CA PRO A 252 -11.42 -22.09 -3.94
C PRO A 252 -12.78 -21.63 -3.38
N CYS A 253 -13.81 -21.48 -4.22
CA CYS A 253 -15.19 -21.33 -3.75
C CYS A 253 -15.60 -22.51 -2.84
N GLN A 254 -16.32 -22.22 -1.76
CA GLN A 254 -16.66 -23.19 -0.70
C GLN A 254 -18.14 -23.59 -0.73
N THR A 255 -19.03 -22.69 -1.15
CA THR A 255 -20.48 -22.87 -0.96
C THR A 255 -21.27 -23.08 -2.26
N LEU A 256 -20.58 -23.19 -3.40
CA LEU A 256 -21.20 -23.45 -4.69
C LEU A 256 -21.35 -24.95 -4.92
N SER A 257 -22.54 -25.37 -5.35
CA SER A 257 -22.71 -26.68 -5.98
C SER A 257 -21.93 -26.73 -7.29
N ASP A 258 -21.55 -27.93 -7.75
CA ASP A 258 -20.87 -28.06 -9.05
C ASP A 258 -21.71 -27.46 -10.19
N ARG A 259 -23.04 -27.56 -10.12
CA ARG A 259 -23.93 -26.92 -11.11
C ARG A 259 -23.80 -25.39 -11.13
N GLU A 260 -23.74 -24.74 -9.96
CA GLU A 260 -23.51 -23.29 -9.88
C GLU A 260 -22.11 -22.93 -10.35
N ASN A 261 -21.09 -23.69 -9.93
CA ASN A 261 -19.71 -23.49 -10.36
C ASN A 261 -19.55 -23.60 -11.88
N GLN A 262 -20.10 -24.65 -12.51
CA GLN A 262 -20.06 -24.83 -13.97
C GLN A 262 -20.85 -23.74 -14.70
N MET A 263 -21.97 -23.28 -14.14
CA MET A 263 -22.74 -22.17 -14.70
C MET A 263 -21.90 -20.89 -14.73
N LEU A 264 -21.35 -20.47 -13.59
CA LEU A 264 -20.55 -19.26 -13.48
C LEU A 264 -19.23 -19.36 -14.27
N ARG A 265 -18.57 -20.53 -14.25
CA ARG A 265 -17.42 -20.84 -15.11
C ARG A 265 -17.74 -20.63 -16.59
N ASN A 266 -18.84 -21.20 -17.08
CA ASN A 266 -19.23 -21.08 -18.49
C ASN A 266 -19.53 -19.62 -18.86
N VAL A 267 -20.15 -18.86 -17.96
CA VAL A 267 -20.41 -17.43 -18.15
C VAL A 267 -19.09 -16.66 -18.24
N SER A 268 -18.16 -16.85 -17.31
CA SER A 268 -16.84 -16.19 -17.35
C SER A 268 -16.08 -16.48 -18.64
N LEU A 269 -16.07 -17.75 -19.06
CA LEU A 269 -15.45 -18.20 -20.31
C LEU A 269 -16.17 -17.70 -21.58
N LYS A 270 -17.46 -17.40 -21.49
CA LYS A 270 -18.24 -16.81 -22.58
C LYS A 270 -17.96 -15.31 -22.71
N ILE A 271 -17.84 -14.61 -21.58
CA ILE A 271 -17.56 -13.17 -21.56
C ILE A 271 -16.16 -12.88 -22.10
N ILE A 272 -15.13 -13.59 -21.63
CA ILE A 272 -13.75 -13.39 -22.13
C ILE A 272 -13.65 -13.63 -23.65
N ARG A 273 -14.40 -14.62 -24.18
CA ARG A 273 -14.50 -14.89 -25.62
C ARG A 273 -15.22 -13.79 -26.38
N ALA A 274 -16.33 -13.28 -25.83
CA ALA A 274 -17.10 -12.20 -26.44
C ALA A 274 -16.29 -10.90 -26.54
N LEU A 275 -15.53 -10.58 -25.49
CA LEU A 275 -14.59 -9.47 -25.46
C LEU A 275 -13.31 -9.75 -26.26
N LYS A 276 -13.05 -11.00 -26.68
CA LYS A 276 -11.84 -11.42 -27.40
C LYS A 276 -10.53 -11.04 -26.68
N ILE A 277 -10.56 -11.02 -25.34
CA ILE A 277 -9.37 -10.75 -24.54
C ILE A 277 -8.33 -11.85 -24.81
N CYS A 278 -7.07 -11.44 -24.95
CA CYS A 278 -5.92 -12.33 -25.08
C CYS A 278 -4.95 -12.06 -23.92
N GLY A 279 -4.84 -13.04 -23.01
CA GLY A 279 -4.23 -12.88 -21.70
C GLY A 279 -5.24 -13.13 -20.57
N GLY A 280 -4.85 -12.79 -19.35
CA GLY A 280 -5.66 -12.93 -18.15
C GLY A 280 -6.67 -11.80 -17.96
N CYS A 281 -7.85 -12.12 -17.44
CA CYS A 281 -8.84 -11.15 -16.96
C CYS A 281 -9.61 -11.70 -15.75
N ASN A 282 -10.12 -10.78 -14.93
CA ASN A 282 -10.98 -11.09 -13.79
C ASN A 282 -12.45 -10.82 -14.14
N VAL A 283 -13.32 -11.77 -13.80
CA VAL A 283 -14.79 -11.65 -13.96
C VAL A 283 -15.46 -11.71 -12.59
N GLN A 284 -16.26 -10.69 -12.27
CA GLN A 284 -16.99 -10.59 -11.00
C GLN A 284 -18.48 -10.86 -11.19
N LEU A 285 -19.02 -11.73 -10.36
CA LEU A 285 -20.38 -12.27 -10.46
C LEU A 285 -21.08 -12.19 -9.09
N ALA A 286 -22.36 -11.83 -9.11
CA ALA A 286 -23.23 -11.87 -7.95
C ALA A 286 -24.21 -13.04 -8.08
N LEU A 287 -24.19 -14.01 -7.17
CA LEU A 287 -25.12 -15.14 -7.15
C LEU A 287 -26.16 -14.97 -6.03
N ASP A 288 -27.44 -15.12 -6.37
CA ASP A 288 -28.53 -15.16 -5.39
C ASP A 288 -28.34 -16.40 -4.49
N PRO A 289 -28.23 -16.26 -3.16
CA PRO A 289 -28.02 -17.40 -2.27
C PRO A 289 -29.18 -18.41 -2.26
N ASN A 290 -30.35 -18.05 -2.81
CA ASN A 290 -31.56 -18.89 -2.80
C ASN A 290 -32.02 -19.35 -4.19
N SER A 291 -31.30 -19.02 -5.26
CA SER A 291 -31.68 -19.43 -6.62
C SER A 291 -30.51 -19.43 -7.60
N PHE A 292 -30.70 -19.96 -8.81
CA PHE A 292 -29.70 -19.89 -9.88
C PHE A 292 -29.63 -18.52 -10.57
N LYS A 293 -30.28 -17.48 -10.03
CA LYS A 293 -30.18 -16.13 -10.58
C LYS A 293 -28.81 -15.55 -10.23
N TYR A 294 -28.12 -15.05 -11.24
CA TYR A 294 -26.88 -14.33 -11.08
C TYR A 294 -26.93 -13.02 -11.86
N TYR A 295 -25.99 -12.13 -11.55
CA TYR A 295 -25.72 -10.92 -12.30
C TYR A 295 -24.21 -10.78 -12.49
N ILE A 296 -23.82 -10.25 -13.63
CA ILE A 296 -22.44 -9.84 -13.88
C ILE A 296 -22.25 -8.45 -13.28
N ILE A 297 -21.23 -8.31 -12.44
CA ILE A 297 -20.89 -7.04 -11.79
C ILE A 297 -19.99 -6.24 -12.72
N GLU A 298 -18.82 -6.79 -13.05
CA GLU A 298 -17.83 -6.17 -13.92
C GLU A 298 -16.84 -7.20 -14.48
N VAL A 299 -16.06 -6.78 -15.49
CA VAL A 299 -14.91 -7.52 -16.02
C VAL A 299 -13.73 -6.58 -16.11
N ASN A 300 -12.60 -7.00 -15.55
CA ASN A 300 -11.34 -6.27 -15.61
C ASN A 300 -10.48 -6.89 -16.71
N PRO A 301 -10.30 -6.25 -17.89
CA PRO A 301 -9.68 -6.86 -19.07
C PRO A 301 -8.13 -6.82 -19.02
N ARG A 302 -7.59 -7.07 -17.83
CA ARG A 302 -6.17 -6.94 -17.45
C ARG A 302 -5.87 -7.84 -16.25
N VAL A 303 -4.60 -7.94 -15.89
CA VAL A 303 -4.22 -8.43 -14.56
C VAL A 303 -4.74 -7.50 -13.46
N SER A 304 -4.93 -8.05 -12.28
CA SER A 304 -5.56 -7.42 -11.13
C SER A 304 -4.91 -7.88 -9.82
N ARG A 305 -5.30 -7.28 -8.69
CA ARG A 305 -4.96 -7.81 -7.36
C ARG A 305 -5.44 -9.25 -7.21
N SER A 306 -6.68 -9.54 -7.63
CA SER A 306 -7.26 -10.89 -7.61
C SER A 306 -6.44 -11.88 -8.46
N SER A 307 -5.82 -11.42 -9.56
CA SER A 307 -4.92 -12.26 -10.37
C SER A 307 -3.59 -12.56 -9.68
N ALA A 308 -3.05 -11.60 -8.91
CA ALA A 308 -1.85 -11.82 -8.10
C ALA A 308 -2.17 -12.81 -6.97
N LEU A 309 -3.27 -12.59 -6.25
CA LEU A 309 -3.79 -13.50 -5.23
C LEU A 309 -4.00 -14.90 -5.80
N ALA A 310 -4.67 -15.05 -6.94
CA ALA A 310 -4.90 -16.32 -7.61
C ALA A 310 -3.58 -17.00 -8.04
N SER A 311 -2.60 -16.23 -8.51
CA SER A 311 -1.29 -16.76 -8.88
C SER A 311 -0.58 -17.35 -7.66
N LYS A 312 -0.65 -16.70 -6.50
CA LYS A 312 -0.09 -17.23 -5.26
C LYS A 312 -0.90 -18.41 -4.73
N ALA A 313 -2.23 -18.31 -4.76
CA ALA A 313 -3.11 -19.35 -4.27
C ALA A 313 -2.95 -20.68 -5.03
N THR A 314 -2.74 -20.62 -6.35
CA THR A 314 -2.71 -21.80 -7.22
C THR A 314 -1.30 -22.20 -7.67
N GLY A 315 -0.31 -21.34 -7.46
CA GLY A 315 1.02 -21.46 -8.07
C GLY A 315 1.07 -21.11 -9.57
N TYR A 316 -0.07 -20.87 -10.23
CA TYR A 316 -0.12 -20.61 -11.68
C TYR A 316 0.24 -19.14 -11.99
N PRO A 317 1.34 -18.82 -12.69
CA PRO A 317 1.79 -17.44 -12.85
C PRO A 317 1.08 -16.73 -14.01
N ILE A 318 -0.07 -16.13 -13.71
CA ILE A 318 -0.98 -15.51 -14.70
C ILE A 318 -0.28 -14.43 -15.53
N ALA A 319 0.48 -13.53 -14.91
CA ALA A 319 1.15 -12.44 -15.62
C ALA A 319 2.25 -12.95 -16.57
N LYS A 320 3.06 -13.93 -16.12
CA LYS A 320 4.07 -14.62 -16.93
C LYS A 320 3.46 -15.19 -18.21
N ILE A 321 2.35 -15.90 -18.07
CA ILE A 321 1.68 -16.60 -19.17
C ILE A 321 0.95 -15.60 -20.08
N SER A 322 0.31 -14.57 -19.51
CA SER A 322 -0.34 -13.50 -20.26
C SER A 322 0.63 -12.75 -21.18
N ALA A 323 1.86 -12.47 -20.70
CA ALA A 323 2.89 -11.84 -21.52
C ALA A 323 3.31 -12.69 -22.73
N LYS A 324 3.38 -14.03 -22.56
CA LYS A 324 3.69 -14.96 -23.66
C LYS A 324 2.54 -15.08 -24.66
N ILE A 325 1.30 -15.08 -24.18
CA ILE A 325 0.10 -15.04 -25.04
C ILE A 325 0.05 -13.75 -25.86
N ALA A 326 0.38 -12.60 -25.25
CA ALA A 326 0.38 -11.31 -25.92
C ALA A 326 1.31 -11.26 -27.15
N VAL A 327 2.35 -12.11 -27.18
CA VAL A 327 3.29 -12.23 -28.31
C VAL A 327 3.03 -13.46 -29.20
N GLY A 328 1.81 -14.00 -29.16
CA GLY A 328 1.28 -14.97 -30.10
C GLY A 328 1.34 -16.44 -29.67
N MET A 329 1.94 -16.76 -28.53
CA MET A 329 2.01 -18.14 -28.03
C MET A 329 0.65 -18.61 -27.53
N THR A 330 0.41 -19.91 -27.60
CA THR A 330 -0.85 -20.51 -27.13
C THR A 330 -0.63 -21.31 -25.84
N LEU A 331 -1.70 -21.50 -25.05
CA LEU A 331 -1.65 -22.16 -23.74
C LEU A 331 -1.09 -23.60 -23.83
N ASP A 332 -1.35 -24.28 -24.95
CA ASP A 332 -0.86 -25.62 -25.26
C ASP A 332 0.60 -25.67 -25.73
N GLU A 333 1.22 -24.52 -25.98
CA GLU A 333 2.64 -24.39 -26.33
C GLU A 333 3.50 -23.96 -25.12
N ILE A 334 2.90 -23.27 -24.14
CA ILE A 334 3.59 -22.75 -22.97
C ILE A 334 3.74 -23.88 -21.93
N ILE A 335 4.98 -24.20 -21.55
CA ILE A 335 5.25 -25.17 -20.48
C ILE A 335 4.83 -24.57 -19.14
N ASN A 336 4.14 -25.36 -18.31
CA ASN A 336 3.79 -24.98 -16.94
C ASN A 336 5.09 -24.81 -16.12
N PRO A 337 5.37 -23.61 -15.59
CA PRO A 337 6.63 -23.33 -14.90
C PRO A 337 6.76 -24.01 -13.53
N ILE A 338 5.65 -24.43 -12.91
CA ILE A 338 5.64 -25.13 -11.61
C ILE A 338 6.02 -26.61 -11.78
N THR A 339 5.30 -27.32 -12.64
CA THR A 339 5.48 -28.77 -12.82
C THR A 339 6.60 -29.09 -13.79
N LYS A 340 6.87 -28.21 -14.78
CA LYS A 340 7.78 -28.40 -15.93
C LYS A 340 7.53 -29.67 -16.77
N LYS A 341 6.47 -30.41 -16.45
CA LYS A 341 6.08 -31.70 -17.03
C LYS A 341 4.73 -31.61 -17.76
N SER A 342 3.99 -30.53 -17.57
CA SER A 342 2.72 -30.23 -18.24
C SER A 342 2.76 -28.90 -18.98
N PHE A 343 1.73 -28.62 -19.78
CA PHE A 343 1.51 -27.33 -20.43
C PHE A 343 0.64 -26.42 -19.56
N ALA A 344 0.61 -25.13 -19.89
CA ALA A 344 -0.22 -24.13 -19.21
C ALA A 344 -1.72 -24.30 -19.48
N CYS A 345 -2.12 -25.05 -20.53
CA CYS A 345 -3.51 -25.30 -20.87
C CYS A 345 -4.22 -26.31 -19.94
N PHE A 346 -4.42 -25.96 -18.67
CA PHE A 346 -5.18 -26.75 -17.70
C PHE A 346 -5.79 -25.84 -16.62
N GLU A 347 -6.82 -26.30 -15.92
CA GLU A 347 -7.38 -25.58 -14.77
C GLU A 347 -6.73 -26.11 -13.48
N PRO A 348 -6.09 -25.26 -12.67
CA PRO A 348 -5.50 -25.66 -11.40
C PRO A 348 -6.52 -26.30 -10.45
N SER A 349 -6.03 -27.27 -9.68
CA SER A 349 -6.75 -27.88 -8.56
C SER A 349 -5.90 -27.73 -7.31
N ILE A 350 -6.51 -27.28 -6.22
CA ILE A 350 -5.84 -27.10 -4.93
C ILE A 350 -6.49 -27.97 -3.87
N ASP A 351 -5.69 -28.56 -2.99
CA ASP A 351 -6.12 -29.45 -1.90
C ASP A 351 -6.03 -28.76 -0.52
N TYR A 352 -6.06 -27.44 -0.53
CA TYR A 352 -6.02 -26.56 0.63
C TYR A 352 -6.99 -25.40 0.45
N VAL A 353 -7.19 -24.63 1.52
CA VAL A 353 -7.96 -23.38 1.52
C VAL A 353 -6.99 -22.23 1.68
N VAL A 354 -7.15 -21.23 0.83
CA VAL A 354 -6.46 -19.94 0.92
C VAL A 354 -7.44 -18.91 1.48
N THR A 355 -6.98 -18.10 2.43
CA THR A 355 -7.77 -16.99 2.97
C THR A 355 -7.00 -15.68 2.82
N LYS A 356 -7.62 -14.70 2.18
CA LYS A 356 -7.13 -13.32 2.07
C LYS A 356 -7.88 -12.43 3.04
N PHE A 357 -7.14 -11.55 3.70
CA PHE A 357 -7.66 -10.50 4.55
C PHE A 357 -7.13 -9.12 4.11
N PRO A 358 -7.99 -8.09 4.05
CA PRO A 358 -7.55 -6.74 3.76
C PRO A 358 -6.81 -6.12 4.95
N ARG A 359 -5.73 -5.37 4.69
CA ARG A 359 -5.07 -4.51 5.69
C ARG A 359 -5.59 -3.08 5.53
N LEU A 360 -6.40 -2.64 6.49
CA LEU A 360 -7.04 -1.32 6.51
C LEU A 360 -6.25 -0.32 7.37
N PRO A 361 -6.14 0.97 7.00
CA PRO A 361 -5.23 1.94 7.64
C PRO A 361 -5.83 2.66 8.87
N PHE A 362 -6.87 2.11 9.51
CA PHE A 362 -7.60 2.80 10.58
C PHE A 362 -6.82 2.92 11.90
N ASP A 363 -5.71 2.21 12.04
CA ASP A 363 -4.74 2.42 13.11
C ASP A 363 -3.96 3.74 12.98
N LYS A 364 -3.89 4.31 11.77
CA LYS A 364 -3.33 5.64 11.49
C LYS A 364 -4.37 6.74 11.32
N PHE A 365 -5.59 6.36 10.94
CA PHE A 365 -6.68 7.30 10.74
C PHE A 365 -7.88 6.95 11.64
N PRO A 366 -7.77 7.13 12.97
CA PRO A 366 -8.82 6.72 13.92
C PRO A 366 -10.15 7.45 13.71
N ASN A 367 -10.10 8.67 13.16
CA ASN A 367 -11.26 9.51 12.85
C ASN A 367 -11.81 9.32 11.42
N ALA A 368 -11.19 8.44 10.62
CA ALA A 368 -11.68 8.15 9.28
C ALA A 368 -13.08 7.51 9.30
N ASP A 369 -13.78 7.64 8.18
CA ASP A 369 -14.96 6.82 7.95
C ASP A 369 -14.57 5.34 7.78
N ARG A 370 -14.94 4.51 8.77
CA ARG A 370 -14.62 3.08 8.82
C ARG A 370 -15.62 2.18 8.08
N GLN A 371 -16.74 2.73 7.62
CA GLN A 371 -17.74 1.96 6.89
C GLN A 371 -17.18 1.45 5.56
N LEU A 372 -17.23 0.14 5.34
CA LEU A 372 -16.82 -0.48 4.10
C LEU A 372 -17.99 -0.45 3.10
N GLY A 373 -17.64 -0.32 1.82
CA GLY A 373 -18.59 -0.15 0.72
C GLY A 373 -17.96 -0.55 -0.61
N THR A 374 -18.50 -0.06 -1.72
CA THR A 374 -17.97 -0.35 -3.06
C THR A 374 -16.70 0.42 -3.42
N GLN A 375 -16.25 1.37 -2.59
CA GLN A 375 -14.95 2.03 -2.75
C GLN A 375 -13.95 1.40 -1.78
N MET A 376 -12.87 0.85 -2.33
CA MET A 376 -11.78 0.27 -1.56
C MET A 376 -11.09 1.29 -0.66
N LYS A 377 -10.74 0.87 0.56
CA LYS A 377 -10.00 1.62 1.60
C LYS A 377 -8.75 0.89 2.10
N ALA A 378 -8.59 -0.40 1.81
CA ALA A 378 -7.42 -1.17 2.18
C ALA A 378 -6.15 -0.64 1.52
N THR A 379 -5.05 -0.66 2.28
CA THR A 379 -3.72 -0.24 1.83
C THR A 379 -2.83 -1.41 1.42
N GLY A 380 -3.22 -2.63 1.76
CA GLY A 380 -2.57 -3.88 1.36
C GLY A 380 -3.42 -5.07 1.81
N GLU A 381 -2.84 -6.26 1.79
CA GLU A 381 -3.51 -7.49 2.18
C GLU A 381 -2.55 -8.55 2.73
N VAL A 382 -3.11 -9.54 3.42
CA VAL A 382 -2.42 -10.78 3.82
C VAL A 382 -3.10 -11.95 3.17
N MET A 383 -2.32 -12.98 2.89
CA MET A 383 -2.82 -14.29 2.48
C MET A 383 -2.28 -15.35 3.43
N SER A 384 -3.05 -16.42 3.62
CA SER A 384 -2.62 -17.62 4.34
C SER A 384 -3.15 -18.86 3.65
N ILE A 385 -2.49 -19.99 3.91
CA ILE A 385 -2.86 -21.29 3.38
C ILE A 385 -3.02 -22.26 4.55
N GLY A 386 -4.09 -23.06 4.54
CA GLY A 386 -4.32 -24.13 5.52
C GLY A 386 -5.12 -25.28 4.91
N ARG A 387 -5.06 -26.47 5.51
CA ARG A 387 -5.79 -27.67 5.03
C ARG A 387 -7.28 -27.62 5.34
N ASN A 388 -7.70 -26.66 6.15
CA ASN A 388 -9.09 -26.36 6.44
C ASN A 388 -9.29 -24.85 6.60
N PHE A 389 -10.55 -24.42 6.48
CA PHE A 389 -10.91 -23.01 6.58
C PHE A 389 -10.48 -22.40 7.92
N GLU A 390 -10.73 -23.09 9.05
CA GLU A 390 -10.39 -22.57 10.39
C GLU A 390 -8.88 -22.27 10.52
N GLU A 391 -8.04 -23.19 10.06
CA GLU A 391 -6.58 -23.05 10.06
C GLU A 391 -6.13 -21.89 9.17
N SER A 392 -6.57 -21.86 7.92
CA SER A 392 -6.24 -20.79 6.98
C SER A 392 -6.69 -19.43 7.53
N PHE A 393 -7.93 -19.34 8.01
CA PHE A 393 -8.51 -18.13 8.54
C PHE A 393 -7.75 -17.59 9.76
N LEU A 394 -7.42 -18.43 10.75
CA LEU A 394 -6.68 -17.98 11.93
C LEU A 394 -5.22 -17.61 11.62
N LYS A 395 -4.60 -18.23 10.60
CA LYS A 395 -3.31 -17.79 10.05
C LYS A 395 -3.39 -16.39 9.46
N ALA A 396 -4.43 -16.08 8.69
CA ALA A 396 -4.64 -14.73 8.14
C ALA A 396 -4.84 -13.70 9.27
N VAL A 397 -5.69 -14.01 10.27
CA VAL A 397 -5.97 -13.08 11.38
C VAL A 397 -4.70 -12.68 12.12
N ARG A 398 -3.83 -13.63 12.47
CA ARG A 398 -2.56 -13.31 13.16
C ARG A 398 -1.50 -12.66 12.28
N SER A 399 -1.73 -12.60 10.98
CA SER A 399 -0.85 -11.96 10.00
C SER A 399 -1.18 -10.48 9.76
N LEU A 400 -2.37 -10.02 10.16
CA LEU A 400 -2.88 -8.68 9.87
C LEU A 400 -2.09 -7.53 10.48
N GLU A 401 -1.17 -7.80 11.41
CA GLU A 401 -0.39 -6.76 12.10
C GLU A 401 -1.28 -5.72 12.81
N ILE A 402 -2.40 -6.18 13.38
CA ILE A 402 -3.37 -5.38 14.17
C ILE A 402 -3.37 -5.75 15.65
N LYS A 403 -2.31 -6.44 16.12
CA LYS A 403 -2.17 -6.93 17.51
C LYS A 403 -3.22 -7.97 17.94
N CYS A 404 -3.76 -8.70 16.96
CA CYS A 404 -4.63 -9.86 17.18
C CYS A 404 -3.87 -11.13 16.82
N ASP A 405 -3.89 -12.13 17.70
CA ASP A 405 -3.32 -13.48 17.49
C ASP A 405 -4.41 -14.57 17.42
N HIS A 406 -5.67 -14.15 17.54
CA HIS A 406 -6.89 -14.94 17.44
C HIS A 406 -8.07 -14.04 17.01
N ILE A 407 -9.28 -14.59 16.83
CA ILE A 407 -10.49 -13.82 16.49
C ILE A 407 -11.09 -13.08 17.70
N ILE A 408 -10.25 -12.29 18.38
CA ILE A 408 -10.59 -11.46 19.54
C ILE A 408 -9.96 -10.08 19.36
N HIS A 409 -10.78 -9.04 19.52
CA HIS A 409 -10.33 -7.65 19.48
C HIS A 409 -10.71 -6.95 20.79
N ASN A 410 -9.73 -6.34 21.47
CA ASN A 410 -9.90 -5.79 22.82
C ASN A 410 -11.06 -4.79 22.92
N ASP A 411 -11.20 -3.88 21.95
CA ASP A 411 -12.30 -2.90 21.96
C ASP A 411 -13.66 -3.58 21.82
N VAL A 412 -13.76 -4.62 20.99
CA VAL A 412 -15.00 -5.33 20.70
C VAL A 412 -15.45 -6.13 21.91
N SER A 413 -14.53 -6.81 22.60
CA SER A 413 -14.81 -7.56 23.83
C SER A 413 -15.41 -6.68 24.93
N ASN A 414 -15.06 -5.39 24.97
CA ASN A 414 -15.57 -4.43 25.95
C ASN A 414 -16.96 -3.84 25.58
N TYR A 415 -17.49 -4.11 24.39
CA TYR A 415 -18.80 -3.59 23.99
C TYR A 415 -19.94 -4.36 24.64
N THR A 416 -21.05 -3.67 24.92
CA THR A 416 -22.30 -4.32 25.32
C THR A 416 -22.91 -5.05 24.12
N THR A 417 -23.71 -6.10 24.35
CA THR A 417 -24.36 -6.84 23.26
C THR A 417 -25.21 -5.92 22.37
N LYS A 418 -25.90 -4.94 22.97
CA LYS A 418 -26.62 -3.90 22.23
C LYS A 418 -25.71 -3.14 21.27
N LYS A 419 -24.54 -2.70 21.74
CA LYS A 419 -23.57 -1.97 20.91
C LYS A 419 -22.98 -2.86 19.80
N LEU A 420 -22.79 -4.17 20.05
CA LEU A 420 -22.36 -5.11 19.01
C LEU A 420 -23.39 -5.20 17.87
N TRP A 421 -24.66 -5.35 18.20
CA TRP A 421 -25.77 -5.35 17.22
C TRP A 421 -25.93 -4.02 16.49
N GLU A 422 -25.71 -2.88 17.15
CA GLU A 422 -25.72 -1.57 16.48
C GLU A 422 -24.55 -1.43 15.48
N ARG A 423 -23.38 -1.99 15.81
CA ARG A 423 -22.17 -1.86 14.97
C ARG A 423 -22.09 -2.84 13.82
N ILE A 424 -22.61 -4.06 13.96
CA ILE A 424 -22.53 -5.08 12.89
C ILE A 424 -23.21 -4.61 11.58
N GLU A 425 -24.24 -3.76 11.70
CA GLU A 425 -24.93 -3.12 10.56
C GLU A 425 -24.10 -2.06 9.83
N LEU A 426 -23.09 -1.48 10.50
CA LEU A 426 -22.24 -0.44 9.92
C LEU A 426 -21.27 -0.97 8.87
N ARG A 427 -21.02 -2.29 8.86
CA ARG A 427 -20.12 -2.97 7.92
C ARG A 427 -18.71 -2.38 7.95
N ASP A 428 -18.08 -2.32 9.12
CA ASP A 428 -16.74 -1.77 9.30
C ASP A 428 -15.64 -2.85 9.38
N ASP A 429 -14.39 -2.42 9.57
CA ASP A 429 -13.22 -3.28 9.70
C ASP A 429 -13.24 -4.22 10.92
N LEU A 430 -14.10 -3.97 11.91
CA LEU A 430 -14.24 -4.81 13.10
C LEU A 430 -15.36 -5.85 12.98
N ARG A 431 -16.09 -5.87 11.86
CA ARG A 431 -17.30 -6.68 11.68
C ARG A 431 -17.09 -8.16 12.00
N ILE A 432 -16.00 -8.76 11.54
CA ILE A 432 -15.72 -10.19 11.77
C ILE A 432 -15.46 -10.50 13.25
N PHE A 433 -14.79 -9.59 13.98
CA PHE A 433 -14.58 -9.71 15.42
C PHE A 433 -15.87 -9.50 16.20
N ILE A 434 -16.75 -8.60 15.74
CA ILE A 434 -18.09 -8.39 16.31
C ILE A 434 -18.93 -9.66 16.16
N ILE A 435 -18.92 -10.28 14.97
CA ILE A 435 -19.60 -11.55 14.70
C ILE A 435 -19.11 -12.64 15.66
N ALA A 436 -17.79 -12.80 15.79
CA ALA A 436 -17.21 -13.79 16.69
C ALA A 436 -17.62 -13.55 18.16
N GLU A 437 -17.65 -12.29 18.60
CA GLU A 437 -18.08 -11.94 19.95
C GLU A 437 -19.57 -12.19 20.19
N LEU A 438 -20.45 -11.90 19.22
CA LEU A 438 -21.88 -12.25 19.31
C LEU A 438 -22.08 -13.77 19.41
N LEU A 439 -21.35 -14.54 18.60
CA LEU A 439 -21.37 -16.01 18.67
C LEU A 439 -20.84 -16.52 20.03
N ARG A 440 -19.77 -15.91 20.55
CA ARG A 440 -19.22 -16.21 21.88
C ARG A 440 -20.22 -15.93 23.00
N ARG A 441 -21.09 -14.91 22.83
CA ARG A 441 -22.21 -14.59 23.72
C ARG A 441 -23.47 -15.43 23.51
N LYS A 442 -23.43 -16.38 22.57
CA LYS A 442 -24.53 -17.32 22.27
C LYS A 442 -25.78 -16.63 21.71
N GLU A 443 -25.60 -15.51 21.04
CA GLU A 443 -26.65 -14.87 20.23
C GLU A 443 -27.04 -15.77 19.03
N ASP A 444 -28.25 -15.60 18.48
CA ASP A 444 -28.71 -16.47 17.39
C ASP A 444 -27.96 -16.15 16.08
N ILE A 445 -27.30 -17.17 15.54
CA ILE A 445 -26.60 -17.12 14.25
C ILE A 445 -27.55 -16.72 13.10
N LYS A 446 -28.85 -17.01 13.21
CA LYS A 446 -29.85 -16.62 12.19
C LYS A 446 -29.98 -15.11 12.09
N ASP A 447 -29.94 -14.40 13.21
CA ASP A 447 -30.02 -12.95 13.24
C ASP A 447 -28.74 -12.34 12.65
N ILE A 448 -27.59 -12.95 12.92
CA ILE A 448 -26.31 -12.57 12.30
C ILE A 448 -26.37 -12.76 10.78
N ILE A 449 -26.84 -13.91 10.29
CA ILE A 449 -27.01 -14.17 8.84
C ILE A 449 -27.96 -13.13 8.23
N TYR A 450 -29.09 -12.87 8.88
CA TYR A 450 -30.10 -11.94 8.38
C TYR A 450 -29.54 -10.52 8.19
N ILE A 451 -28.74 -10.03 9.13
CA ILE A 451 -28.15 -8.68 9.07
C ILE A 451 -26.94 -8.64 8.13
N THR A 452 -26.11 -9.68 8.18
CA THR A 452 -24.80 -9.64 7.51
C THR A 452 -24.85 -10.10 6.07
N HIS A 453 -25.78 -11.00 5.76
CA HIS A 453 -25.86 -11.81 4.54
C HIS A 453 -24.62 -12.67 4.28
N ILE A 454 -23.73 -12.84 5.26
CA ILE A 454 -22.60 -13.77 5.18
C ILE A 454 -23.16 -15.19 5.14
N ASP A 455 -22.62 -16.02 4.24
CA ASP A 455 -23.09 -17.40 4.08
C ASP A 455 -22.97 -18.18 5.40
N LYS A 456 -23.99 -18.99 5.69
CA LYS A 456 -24.07 -19.80 6.89
C LYS A 456 -22.84 -20.68 7.08
N PHE A 457 -22.23 -21.18 6.01
CA PHE A 457 -21.02 -21.99 6.05
C PHE A 457 -19.89 -21.30 6.83
N PHE A 458 -19.57 -20.04 6.48
CA PHE A 458 -18.48 -19.30 7.13
C PHE A 458 -18.79 -19.01 8.61
N LEU A 459 -20.05 -18.68 8.92
CA LEU A 459 -20.45 -18.43 10.30
C LEU A 459 -20.46 -19.70 11.16
N ASP A 460 -20.88 -20.84 10.61
CA ASP A 460 -20.77 -22.14 11.27
C ASP A 460 -19.29 -22.50 11.52
N LYS A 461 -18.40 -22.16 10.59
CA LYS A 461 -16.96 -22.33 10.75
C LYS A 461 -16.34 -21.44 11.84
N ILE A 462 -16.74 -20.18 11.91
CA ILE A 462 -16.34 -19.30 13.02
C ILE A 462 -16.88 -19.84 14.35
N LYS A 463 -18.12 -20.33 14.37
CA LYS A 463 -18.69 -20.97 15.56
C LYS A 463 -17.92 -22.22 15.99
N ASN A 464 -17.34 -22.99 15.07
CA ASN A 464 -16.45 -24.11 15.41
C ASN A 464 -15.23 -23.62 16.18
N ILE A 465 -14.60 -22.52 15.73
CA ILE A 465 -13.48 -21.88 16.44
C ILE A 465 -13.92 -21.54 17.86
N ILE A 466 -15.03 -20.80 18.03
CA ILE A 466 -15.56 -20.44 19.37
C ILE A 466 -15.86 -21.67 20.25
N THR A 467 -16.37 -22.75 19.65
CA THR A 467 -16.65 -23.99 20.38
C THR A 467 -15.36 -24.64 20.87
N LEU A 468 -14.29 -24.59 20.07
CA LEU A 468 -12.97 -25.07 20.46
C LEU A 468 -12.32 -24.17 21.51
N GLU A 469 -12.53 -22.85 21.49
CA GLU A 469 -12.11 -21.96 22.58
C GLU A 469 -12.71 -22.41 23.93
N GLU A 470 -14.02 -22.69 23.96
CA GLU A 470 -14.68 -23.19 25.18
C GLU A 470 -14.10 -24.54 25.63
N LYS A 471 -13.78 -25.43 24.68
CA LYS A 471 -13.18 -26.74 24.96
C LYS A 471 -11.76 -26.58 25.51
N LEU A 472 -10.96 -25.71 24.90
CA LEU A 472 -9.61 -25.38 25.32
C LEU A 472 -9.59 -24.84 26.75
N HIS A 473 -10.48 -23.90 27.07
CA HIS A 473 -10.59 -23.32 28.40
C HIS A 473 -10.97 -24.37 29.48
N LYS A 474 -11.81 -25.36 29.15
CA LYS A 474 -12.24 -26.39 30.11
C LYS A 474 -11.19 -27.48 30.36
N ASN A 475 -10.24 -27.66 29.43
CA ASN A 475 -9.29 -28.78 29.44
C ASN A 475 -7.83 -28.26 29.42
N LYS A 476 -7.45 -27.52 30.47
CA LYS A 476 -6.09 -26.98 30.62
C LYS A 476 -5.04 -28.10 30.60
N MET A 477 -4.02 -27.94 29.76
CA MET A 477 -2.91 -28.90 29.56
C MET A 477 -3.33 -30.29 29.02
N ASP A 478 -4.52 -30.40 28.43
CA ASP A 478 -4.92 -31.62 27.72
C ASP A 478 -4.26 -31.66 26.33
N ILE A 479 -3.49 -32.73 26.07
CA ILE A 479 -2.69 -32.90 24.85
C ILE A 479 -3.55 -33.16 23.61
N GLU A 480 -4.68 -33.87 23.75
CA GLU A 480 -5.57 -34.13 22.62
C GLU A 480 -6.31 -32.86 22.22
N VAL A 481 -6.73 -32.06 23.21
CA VAL A 481 -7.34 -30.74 22.94
C VAL A 481 -6.32 -29.77 22.35
N LEU A 482 -5.07 -29.78 22.85
CA LEU A 482 -3.98 -29.00 22.26
C LEU A 482 -3.84 -29.32 20.76
N LYS A 483 -3.71 -30.61 20.45
CA LYS A 483 -3.53 -31.09 19.08
C LYS A 483 -4.70 -30.67 18.17
N GLU A 484 -5.94 -30.87 18.63
CA GLU A 484 -7.13 -30.47 17.88
C GLU A 484 -7.16 -28.96 17.61
N CYS A 485 -6.78 -28.14 18.59
CA CYS A 485 -6.69 -26.69 18.41
C CYS A 485 -5.59 -26.32 17.40
N LYS A 486 -4.43 -26.99 17.43
CA LYS A 486 -3.35 -26.77 16.45
C LYS A 486 -3.80 -27.15 15.03
N GLU A 487 -4.49 -28.28 14.86
CA GLU A 487 -5.11 -28.71 13.58
C GLU A 487 -6.19 -27.75 13.04
N ARG A 488 -6.60 -26.76 13.85
CA ARG A 488 -7.54 -25.71 13.48
C ARG A 488 -6.92 -24.32 13.47
N GLY A 489 -5.60 -24.21 13.60
CA GLY A 489 -4.82 -22.97 13.47
C GLY A 489 -4.74 -22.08 14.71
N PHE A 490 -5.05 -22.60 15.90
CA PHE A 490 -4.88 -21.85 17.15
C PHE A 490 -3.40 -21.59 17.42
N SER A 491 -3.04 -20.33 17.69
CA SER A 491 -1.67 -19.94 18.02
C SER A 491 -1.28 -20.33 19.45
N ASP A 492 0.00 -20.60 19.65
CA ASP A 492 0.59 -20.85 20.98
C ASP A 492 0.37 -19.64 21.89
N SER A 493 0.46 -18.43 21.35
CA SER A 493 0.22 -17.19 22.09
C SER A 493 -1.21 -17.06 22.61
N TYR A 494 -2.21 -17.50 21.82
CA TYR A 494 -3.59 -17.54 22.29
C TYR A 494 -3.82 -18.64 23.33
N ILE A 495 -3.30 -19.85 23.07
CA ILE A 495 -3.43 -20.98 23.99
C ILE A 495 -2.80 -20.66 25.34
N SER A 496 -1.63 -20.02 25.35
CA SER A 496 -0.92 -19.66 26.58
C SER A 496 -1.72 -18.69 27.44
N LYS A 497 -2.40 -17.71 26.83
CA LYS A 497 -3.33 -16.79 27.50
C LYS A 497 -4.52 -17.52 28.11
N VAL A 498 -5.17 -18.40 27.35
CA VAL A 498 -6.34 -19.17 27.82
C VAL A 498 -5.95 -20.12 28.98
N TRP A 499 -4.77 -20.71 28.92
CA TRP A 499 -4.26 -21.60 29.95
C TRP A 499 -3.47 -20.89 31.04
N GLU A 500 -3.33 -19.56 31.03
CA GLU A 500 -2.55 -18.81 32.02
C GLU A 500 -1.14 -19.39 32.21
N THR A 501 -0.43 -19.55 31.09
CA THR A 501 0.94 -20.08 30.99
C THR A 501 1.78 -19.17 30.10
N GLU A 502 3.09 -19.37 30.09
CA GLU A 502 3.97 -18.66 29.16
C GLU A 502 3.92 -19.33 27.76
N GLU A 503 4.02 -18.53 26.70
CA GLU A 503 3.99 -19.03 25.31
C GLU A 503 5.07 -20.09 25.04
N ILE A 504 6.25 -19.92 25.66
CA ILE A 504 7.37 -20.87 25.58
C ILE A 504 7.03 -22.25 26.16
N ASP A 505 6.14 -22.33 27.16
CA ASP A 505 5.76 -23.58 27.78
C ASP A 505 4.79 -24.36 26.90
N ILE A 506 3.91 -23.67 26.16
CA ILE A 506 3.06 -24.28 25.13
C ILE A 506 3.92 -24.85 24.00
N TYR A 507 4.89 -24.06 23.54
CA TYR A 507 5.86 -24.50 22.55
C TYR A 507 6.57 -25.79 23.02
N LYS A 508 7.17 -25.81 24.23
CA LYS A 508 7.82 -27.02 24.77
C LYS A 508 6.87 -28.21 24.87
N LEU A 509 5.66 -27.99 25.39
CA LEU A 509 4.65 -29.04 25.54
C LEU A 509 4.29 -29.68 24.20
N ARG A 510 4.12 -28.87 23.15
CA ARG A 510 3.90 -29.37 21.79
C ARG A 510 5.07 -30.24 21.32
N HIS A 511 6.32 -29.77 21.50
CA HIS A 511 7.51 -30.51 21.08
C HIS A 511 7.67 -31.84 21.82
N GLU A 512 7.47 -31.86 23.14
CA GLU A 512 7.52 -33.08 23.96
C GLU A 512 6.50 -34.14 23.51
N ASN A 513 5.36 -33.70 22.98
CA ASN A 513 4.28 -34.57 22.50
C ASN A 513 4.26 -34.74 20.97
N ASN A 514 5.29 -34.28 20.25
CA ASN A 514 5.39 -34.36 18.79
C ASN A 514 4.20 -33.72 18.04
N ILE A 515 3.67 -32.62 18.59
CA ILE A 515 2.66 -31.75 17.97
C ILE A 515 3.39 -30.63 17.22
N ILE A 516 3.99 -31.00 16.10
CA ILE A 516 4.76 -30.11 15.22
C ILE A 516 4.05 -30.01 13.86
N PRO A 517 4.08 -28.86 13.18
CA PRO A 517 3.54 -28.79 11.84
C PRO A 517 4.41 -29.57 10.87
N VAL A 518 3.80 -29.94 9.75
CA VAL A 518 4.46 -30.38 8.53
C VAL A 518 4.30 -29.29 7.48
N TYR A 519 5.17 -29.29 6.47
CA TYR A 519 5.07 -28.38 5.35
C TYR A 519 4.58 -29.10 4.12
N LYS A 520 3.55 -28.54 3.50
CA LYS A 520 2.95 -28.99 2.25
C LYS A 520 3.32 -28.04 1.11
N MET A 521 3.42 -28.56 -0.10
CA MET A 521 3.82 -27.82 -1.28
C MET A 521 2.61 -27.31 -2.06
N VAL A 522 2.71 -26.09 -2.58
CA VAL A 522 1.80 -25.57 -3.61
C VAL A 522 2.24 -26.14 -4.96
N ASP A 523 1.40 -26.97 -5.57
CA ASP A 523 1.76 -27.77 -6.74
C ASP A 523 0.86 -27.58 -7.96
N THR A 524 -0.18 -26.72 -7.86
CA THR A 524 -1.20 -26.44 -8.88
C THR A 524 -2.11 -27.61 -9.29
N CYS A 525 -1.91 -28.81 -8.75
CA CYS A 525 -2.55 -30.04 -9.23
C CYS A 525 -3.01 -31.02 -8.14
N ALA A 526 -2.99 -30.62 -6.86
CA ALA A 526 -3.52 -31.40 -5.74
C ALA A 526 -2.90 -32.81 -5.64
N GLY A 527 -1.58 -32.91 -5.81
CA GLY A 527 -0.81 -34.14 -5.72
C GLY A 527 -0.88 -35.06 -6.95
N GLU A 528 -1.50 -34.63 -8.06
CA GLU A 528 -1.53 -35.43 -9.30
C GLU A 528 -0.14 -35.56 -9.95
N PHE A 529 0.67 -34.49 -9.89
CA PHE A 529 2.03 -34.46 -10.42
C PHE A 529 3.02 -34.02 -9.35
N GLU A 530 4.22 -34.59 -9.39
CA GLU A 530 5.33 -34.14 -8.55
C GLU A 530 5.81 -32.75 -8.97
N SER A 531 5.67 -31.77 -8.07
CA SER A 531 6.20 -30.41 -8.24
C SER A 531 7.65 -30.35 -7.78
N GLU A 532 8.48 -29.66 -8.57
CA GLU A 532 9.87 -29.34 -8.21
C GLU A 532 10.00 -27.94 -7.59
N THR A 533 8.87 -27.25 -7.39
CA THR A 533 8.86 -25.84 -6.98
C THR A 533 8.76 -25.73 -5.46
N PRO A 534 9.79 -25.21 -4.78
CA PRO A 534 9.89 -25.20 -3.32
C PRO A 534 9.06 -24.06 -2.69
N TYR A 535 7.73 -24.11 -2.91
CA TYR A 535 6.73 -23.19 -2.38
C TYR A 535 5.88 -23.93 -1.33
N PHE A 536 6.07 -23.58 -0.06
CA PHE A 536 5.52 -24.31 1.08
C PHE A 536 4.57 -23.49 1.96
N TYR A 537 3.70 -24.20 2.67
CA TYR A 537 2.91 -23.69 3.78
C TYR A 537 2.83 -24.74 4.91
N SER A 538 2.69 -24.28 6.15
CA SER A 538 2.57 -25.12 7.35
C SER A 538 1.15 -25.64 7.54
N THR A 539 1.03 -26.87 8.04
CA THR A 539 -0.22 -27.46 8.53
C THR A 539 0.05 -28.59 9.52
N TYR A 540 -0.93 -28.94 10.35
CA TYR A 540 -0.82 -30.06 11.28
C TYR A 540 -1.37 -31.36 10.67
N GLU A 541 -0.64 -31.91 9.69
CA GLU A 541 -0.89 -33.23 9.09
C GLU A 541 0.28 -34.22 9.38
N LYS A 542 0.41 -35.27 8.57
CA LYS A 542 1.36 -36.37 8.82
C LYS A 542 2.63 -36.32 7.99
N GLU A 543 2.52 -35.96 6.71
CA GLU A 543 3.62 -36.02 5.76
C GLU A 543 4.20 -34.62 5.55
N ASN A 544 5.52 -34.51 5.67
CA ASN A 544 6.27 -33.29 5.46
C ASN A 544 7.02 -33.35 4.13
N GLU A 545 6.87 -32.32 3.31
CA GLU A 545 7.39 -32.24 1.94
C GLU A 545 8.58 -31.28 1.81
N SER A 546 8.85 -30.47 2.83
CA SER A 546 10.06 -29.63 2.88
C SER A 546 11.17 -30.29 3.70
N PHE A 547 12.36 -30.41 3.11
CA PHE A 547 13.50 -31.05 3.78
C PHE A 547 14.71 -30.13 3.75
N LYS A 548 15.45 -30.09 4.86
CA LYS A 548 16.74 -29.40 4.92
C LYS A 548 17.68 -29.91 3.81
N SER A 549 18.25 -28.98 3.04
CA SER A 549 19.24 -29.32 2.02
C SER A 549 20.62 -29.56 2.62
N GLY A 550 21.57 -30.08 1.82
CA GLY A 550 22.98 -30.18 2.23
C GLY A 550 23.74 -28.85 2.20
N LYS A 551 23.14 -27.77 1.67
CA LYS A 551 23.74 -26.44 1.50
C LYS A 551 23.50 -25.62 2.77
N GLU A 552 24.44 -24.75 3.15
CA GLU A 552 24.20 -23.81 4.25
C GLU A 552 23.10 -22.82 3.84
N SER A 553 22.06 -22.71 4.65
CA SER A 553 20.91 -21.84 4.39
C SER A 553 20.93 -20.57 5.23
N ILE A 554 20.39 -19.49 4.66
CA ILE A 554 20.13 -18.22 5.34
C ILE A 554 18.66 -17.89 5.15
N ILE A 555 17.97 -17.60 6.25
CA ILE A 555 16.57 -17.16 6.22
C ILE A 555 16.51 -15.64 6.14
N VAL A 556 15.64 -15.12 5.27
CA VAL A 556 15.28 -13.70 5.20
C VAL A 556 13.81 -13.55 5.56
N LEU A 557 13.53 -12.75 6.58
CA LEU A 557 12.15 -12.40 6.94
C LEU A 557 11.68 -11.24 6.07
N GLY A 558 10.56 -11.43 5.36
CA GLY A 558 9.94 -10.39 4.56
C GLY A 558 9.18 -9.36 5.40
N SER A 559 8.40 -8.53 4.72
CA SER A 559 7.68 -7.42 5.35
C SER A 559 6.28 -7.74 5.86
N GLY A 560 5.68 -8.88 5.52
CA GLY A 560 4.26 -9.09 5.75
C GLY A 560 3.40 -8.08 4.96
N PRO A 561 2.17 -7.77 5.40
CA PRO A 561 1.25 -6.92 4.64
C PRO A 561 1.79 -5.51 4.45
N ILE A 562 1.54 -4.96 3.25
CA ILE A 562 1.77 -3.54 2.99
C ILE A 562 0.83 -2.70 3.86
N ARG A 563 1.40 -1.66 4.47
CA ARG A 563 0.68 -0.61 5.20
C ARG A 563 1.45 0.70 5.10
N ILE A 564 0.80 1.82 5.42
CA ILE A 564 1.47 3.13 5.43
C ILE A 564 2.67 3.09 6.39
N GLY A 565 3.85 3.43 5.88
CA GLY A 565 5.13 3.34 6.59
C GLY A 565 5.92 2.05 6.36
N GLN A 566 5.28 1.01 5.83
CA GLN A 566 5.86 -0.31 5.53
C GLN A 566 5.34 -0.80 4.18
N GLY A 567 5.90 -0.26 3.10
CA GLY A 567 5.49 -0.51 1.72
C GLY A 567 6.41 -1.44 0.94
N VAL A 568 6.32 -1.34 -0.40
CA VAL A 568 7.09 -2.16 -1.35
C VAL A 568 8.60 -1.93 -1.26
N GLU A 569 9.05 -0.85 -0.62
CA GLU A 569 10.47 -0.52 -0.44
C GLU A 569 11.21 -1.60 0.36
N PHE A 570 10.52 -2.21 1.34
CA PHE A 570 11.07 -3.30 2.14
C PHE A 570 11.03 -4.64 1.40
N ASP A 571 10.04 -4.83 0.53
CA ASP A 571 10.00 -5.99 -0.36
C ASP A 571 11.17 -5.94 -1.36
N TYR A 572 11.44 -4.78 -1.95
CA TYR A 572 12.60 -4.54 -2.81
C TYR A 572 13.90 -4.96 -2.13
N SER A 573 14.14 -4.48 -0.91
CA SER A 573 15.34 -4.82 -0.14
C SER A 573 15.41 -6.32 0.19
N THR A 574 14.27 -6.94 0.48
CA THR A 574 14.15 -8.39 0.73
C THR A 574 14.52 -9.20 -0.52
N VAL A 575 13.96 -8.85 -1.68
CA VAL A 575 14.24 -9.51 -2.96
C VAL A 575 15.73 -9.45 -3.31
N HIS A 576 16.34 -8.27 -3.21
CA HIS A 576 17.77 -8.12 -3.48
C HIS A 576 18.65 -8.87 -2.48
N CYS A 577 18.28 -8.90 -1.20
CA CYS A 577 18.98 -9.71 -0.20
C CYS A 577 18.97 -11.19 -0.59
N VAL A 578 17.79 -11.72 -0.93
CA VAL A 578 17.61 -13.13 -1.31
C VAL A 578 18.41 -13.48 -2.55
N MET A 579 18.34 -12.67 -3.61
CA MET A 579 19.14 -12.88 -4.82
C MET A 579 20.64 -12.90 -4.50
N THR A 580 21.10 -11.98 -3.66
CA THR A 580 22.50 -11.88 -3.27
C THR A 580 22.98 -13.11 -2.49
N ILE A 581 22.15 -13.64 -1.58
CA ILE A 581 22.45 -14.88 -0.83
C ILE A 581 22.64 -16.06 -1.80
N ARG A 582 21.76 -16.17 -2.81
CA ARG A 582 21.84 -17.24 -3.84
C ARG A 582 23.13 -17.11 -4.65
N GLU A 583 23.43 -15.91 -5.12
CA GLU A 583 24.65 -15.60 -5.88
C GLU A 583 25.93 -15.87 -5.07
N ALA A 584 25.89 -15.62 -3.75
CA ALA A 584 26.98 -15.92 -2.84
C ALA A 584 27.13 -17.42 -2.52
N GLY A 585 26.27 -18.28 -3.07
CA GLY A 585 26.37 -19.73 -2.95
C GLY A 585 25.75 -20.31 -1.68
N TYR A 586 24.87 -19.58 -0.99
CA TYR A 586 24.04 -20.08 0.11
C TYR A 586 22.65 -20.48 -0.39
N GLU A 587 21.95 -21.34 0.35
CA GLU A 587 20.52 -21.58 0.12
C GLU A 587 19.72 -20.43 0.71
N ALA A 588 19.01 -19.68 -0.14
CA ALA A 588 18.21 -18.54 0.31
C ALA A 588 16.77 -18.95 0.59
N ILE A 589 16.33 -18.76 1.84
CA ILE A 589 14.98 -19.12 2.30
C ILE A 589 14.23 -17.83 2.64
N VAL A 590 13.01 -17.69 2.12
CA VAL A 590 12.14 -16.54 2.40
C VAL A 590 10.95 -16.97 3.23
N ILE A 591 10.63 -16.18 4.26
CA ILE A 591 9.38 -16.28 5.01
C ILE A 591 8.63 -14.97 4.80
N ASN A 592 7.49 -15.00 4.13
CA ASN A 592 6.62 -13.83 3.93
C ASN A 592 5.23 -14.30 3.50
N ASN A 593 4.21 -13.46 3.64
CA ASN A 593 2.83 -13.84 3.34
C ASN A 593 1.98 -12.73 2.70
N ASN A 594 2.64 -11.76 2.08
CA ASN A 594 1.98 -10.77 1.25
C ASN A 594 1.81 -11.32 -0.17
N PRO A 595 0.57 -11.50 -0.68
CA PRO A 595 0.34 -12.05 -2.01
C PRO A 595 0.69 -11.07 -3.15
N GLU A 596 0.78 -9.78 -2.87
CA GLU A 596 1.01 -8.73 -3.88
C GLU A 596 2.49 -8.63 -4.30
N THR A 597 3.41 -9.26 -3.56
CA THR A 597 4.83 -8.93 -3.65
C THR A 597 5.68 -9.87 -4.49
N VAL A 598 6.87 -9.37 -4.88
CA VAL A 598 7.87 -10.14 -5.63
C VAL A 598 8.60 -11.11 -4.69
N SER A 599 8.82 -10.78 -3.42
CA SER A 599 9.48 -11.73 -2.48
C SER A 599 8.72 -13.04 -2.27
N THR A 600 7.39 -13.06 -2.50
CA THR A 600 6.56 -14.26 -2.47
C THR A 600 6.39 -14.90 -3.86
N ASP A 601 7.19 -14.50 -4.86
CA ASP A 601 7.37 -15.28 -6.09
C ASP A 601 8.38 -16.41 -5.85
N PHE A 602 7.94 -17.64 -6.06
CA PHE A 602 8.74 -18.86 -5.83
C PHE A 602 10.00 -18.94 -6.70
N SER A 603 10.14 -18.11 -7.74
CA SER A 603 11.36 -18.04 -8.57
C SER A 603 12.50 -17.24 -7.93
N ILE A 604 12.20 -16.43 -6.91
CA ILE A 604 13.14 -15.49 -6.30
C ILE A 604 14.05 -16.17 -5.28
N SER A 605 13.52 -17.08 -4.47
CA SER A 605 14.26 -17.82 -3.43
C SER A 605 14.55 -19.26 -3.83
N ASP A 606 15.44 -19.94 -3.09
CA ASP A 606 15.61 -21.39 -3.22
C ASP A 606 14.51 -22.15 -2.47
N LYS A 607 13.90 -21.53 -1.43
CA LYS A 607 12.67 -21.98 -0.79
C LYS A 607 11.81 -20.80 -0.36
N LEU A 608 10.51 -20.90 -0.59
CA LEU A 608 9.52 -19.93 -0.13
C LEU A 608 8.60 -20.60 0.89
N TYR A 609 8.53 -20.04 2.08
CA TYR A 609 7.53 -20.37 3.10
C TYR A 609 6.52 -19.25 3.18
N PHE A 610 5.29 -19.53 2.74
CA PHE A 610 4.20 -18.55 2.74
C PHE A 610 3.46 -18.59 4.09
N GLU A 611 4.12 -18.07 5.11
CA GLU A 611 3.74 -18.21 6.51
C GLU A 611 3.61 -16.87 7.24
N PRO A 612 2.78 -16.81 8.31
CA PRO A 612 2.73 -15.64 9.17
C PRO A 612 4.10 -15.30 9.76
N LEU A 613 4.38 -14.01 9.89
CA LEU A 613 5.60 -13.52 10.55
C LEU A 613 5.39 -13.43 12.07
N THR A 614 5.17 -14.57 12.71
CA THR A 614 5.11 -14.69 14.17
C THR A 614 6.29 -15.50 14.71
N ILE A 615 6.57 -15.37 16.01
CA ILE A 615 7.65 -16.15 16.63
C ILE A 615 7.40 -17.66 16.49
N GLU A 616 6.15 -18.09 16.64
CA GLU A 616 5.77 -19.50 16.53
C GLU A 616 6.05 -20.04 15.12
N ASP A 617 5.46 -19.40 14.11
CA ASP A 617 5.52 -19.86 12.72
C ASP A 617 6.96 -19.80 12.17
N VAL A 618 7.74 -18.78 12.53
CA VAL A 618 9.15 -18.65 12.13
C VAL A 618 10.03 -19.69 12.82
N MET A 619 9.80 -20.00 14.09
CA MET A 619 10.59 -21.01 14.81
C MET A 619 10.40 -22.40 14.22
N HIS A 620 9.18 -22.77 13.81
CA HIS A 620 8.94 -24.07 13.15
C HIS A 620 9.80 -24.24 11.90
N ILE A 621 10.02 -23.17 11.13
CA ILE A 621 10.85 -23.20 9.91
C ILE A 621 12.34 -23.27 10.29
N ILE A 622 12.77 -22.51 11.29
CA ILE A 622 14.16 -22.51 11.78
C ILE A 622 14.56 -23.90 12.29
N GLU A 623 13.67 -24.60 13.00
CA GLU A 623 13.95 -25.94 13.52
C GLU A 623 14.08 -27.00 12.42
N LEU A 624 13.27 -26.87 11.37
CA LEU A 624 13.32 -27.73 10.20
C LEU A 624 14.60 -27.49 9.40
N GLU A 625 14.88 -26.23 9.04
CA GLU A 625 15.95 -25.86 8.12
C GLU A 625 17.33 -25.74 8.80
N LYS A 626 17.35 -25.42 10.10
CA LYS A 626 18.56 -25.19 10.90
C LYS A 626 19.55 -24.29 10.16
N PRO A 627 19.15 -23.04 9.86
CA PRO A 627 19.94 -22.12 9.03
C PRO A 627 21.21 -21.66 9.76
N LYS A 628 22.17 -21.15 9.00
CA LYS A 628 23.36 -20.45 9.52
C LYS A 628 22.97 -19.22 10.34
N GLY A 629 21.89 -18.55 9.94
CA GLY A 629 21.29 -17.45 10.67
C GLY A 629 20.13 -16.82 9.92
N VAL A 630 19.56 -15.79 10.53
CA VAL A 630 18.37 -15.08 10.06
C VAL A 630 18.69 -13.61 9.85
N ILE A 631 18.24 -13.04 8.73
CA ILE A 631 18.33 -11.61 8.43
C ILE A 631 16.95 -10.98 8.66
N VAL A 632 16.92 -9.92 9.47
CA VAL A 632 15.69 -9.23 9.91
C VAL A 632 15.66 -7.75 9.50
N GLN A 633 16.78 -7.22 9.00
CA GLN A 633 17.00 -5.79 8.78
C GLN A 633 16.39 -5.27 7.46
N PHE A 634 15.92 -6.14 6.57
CA PHE A 634 15.34 -5.75 5.28
C PHE A 634 13.80 -5.80 5.25
N GLY A 635 13.17 -6.60 6.12
CA GLY A 635 11.71 -6.80 6.18
C GLY A 635 10.93 -5.74 6.96
N GLY A 636 11.50 -4.57 7.25
CA GLY A 636 10.84 -3.51 8.01
C GLY A 636 10.48 -3.91 9.45
N GLN A 637 9.48 -3.25 10.04
CA GLN A 637 9.21 -3.36 11.49
C GLN A 637 8.74 -4.76 11.91
N THR A 638 7.96 -5.44 11.07
CA THR A 638 7.43 -6.77 11.39
C THR A 638 8.56 -7.77 11.61
N ALA A 639 9.60 -7.77 10.76
CA ALA A 639 10.79 -8.60 10.94
C ALA A 639 11.62 -8.20 12.18
N ILE A 640 11.84 -6.90 12.39
CA ILE A 640 12.61 -6.38 13.54
C ILE A 640 11.97 -6.76 14.88
N ASN A 641 10.64 -6.67 15.00
CA ASN A 641 9.90 -7.02 16.22
C ASN A 641 10.09 -8.48 16.65
N LEU A 642 10.52 -9.36 15.75
CA LEU A 642 10.79 -10.77 16.06
C LEU A 642 12.22 -11.01 16.58
N ALA A 643 13.15 -10.08 16.34
CA ALA A 643 14.58 -10.29 16.60
C ALA A 643 14.88 -10.65 18.05
N GLU A 644 14.28 -9.94 19.02
CA GLU A 644 14.47 -10.23 20.44
C GLU A 644 14.02 -11.65 20.80
N LYS A 645 12.80 -12.00 20.41
CA LYS A 645 12.24 -13.33 20.68
C LYS A 645 13.04 -14.44 20.01
N LEU A 646 13.54 -14.22 18.80
CA LEU A 646 14.39 -15.17 18.08
C LEU A 646 15.72 -15.42 18.82
N VAL A 647 16.40 -14.36 19.27
CA VAL A 647 17.65 -14.49 20.05
C VAL A 647 17.40 -15.23 21.37
N MET A 648 16.27 -14.98 22.04
CA MET A 648 15.89 -15.73 23.25
C MET A 648 15.74 -17.25 23.00
N HIS A 649 15.42 -17.67 21.77
CA HIS A 649 15.35 -19.07 21.35
C HIS A 649 16.69 -19.60 20.80
N GLY A 650 17.78 -18.83 20.91
CA GLY A 650 19.11 -19.24 20.45
C GLY A 650 19.33 -19.07 18.94
N VAL A 651 18.48 -18.31 18.25
CA VAL A 651 18.62 -18.03 16.82
C VAL A 651 19.73 -17.00 16.60
N ASN A 652 20.62 -17.28 15.66
CA ASN A 652 21.67 -16.36 15.25
C ASN A 652 21.13 -15.30 14.28
N ILE A 653 21.06 -14.05 14.72
CA ILE A 653 20.74 -12.91 13.85
C ILE A 653 22.02 -12.46 13.14
N LEU A 654 22.01 -12.47 11.80
CA LEU A 654 23.13 -12.01 10.98
C LEU A 654 23.06 -10.50 10.77
N GLY A 655 24.20 -9.83 10.60
CA GLY A 655 24.29 -8.38 10.41
C GLY A 655 24.39 -7.62 11.73
N THR A 656 23.80 -6.43 11.81
CA THR A 656 23.74 -5.66 13.06
C THR A 656 23.08 -6.49 14.15
N SER A 657 23.77 -6.66 15.28
CA SER A 657 23.30 -7.48 16.41
C SER A 657 22.08 -6.86 17.07
N LEU A 658 21.25 -7.69 17.73
CA LEU A 658 20.12 -7.22 18.54
C LEU A 658 20.55 -6.19 19.59
N GLU A 659 21.70 -6.41 20.24
CA GLU A 659 22.23 -5.46 21.24
C GLU A 659 22.46 -4.07 20.61
N ASN A 660 23.04 -4.02 19.41
CA ASN A 660 23.30 -2.75 18.72
C ASN A 660 22.04 -2.14 18.11
N ILE A 661 21.08 -2.97 17.67
CA ILE A 661 19.75 -2.51 17.26
C ILE A 661 19.06 -1.82 18.44
N ASN A 662 18.98 -2.50 19.59
CA ASN A 662 18.36 -1.96 20.80
C ASN A 662 19.07 -0.72 21.32
N LYS A 663 20.41 -0.63 21.23
CA LYS A 663 21.15 0.60 21.59
C LYS A 663 20.78 1.80 20.73
N ALA A 664 20.46 1.59 19.45
CA ALA A 664 20.05 2.67 18.54
C ALA A 664 18.57 3.05 18.72
N GLU A 665 17.71 2.10 19.05
CA GLU A 665 16.28 2.33 19.26
C GLU A 665 15.92 2.81 20.68
N ASP A 666 16.68 2.39 21.71
CA ASP A 666 16.51 2.88 23.08
C ASP A 666 17.08 4.29 23.23
N ARG A 667 16.25 5.22 23.69
CA ARG A 667 16.65 6.62 23.81
C ARG A 667 17.84 6.81 24.74
N HIS A 668 17.86 6.20 25.92
CA HIS A 668 18.89 6.50 26.91
C HIS A 668 20.27 6.01 26.43
N GLU A 669 20.31 4.82 25.85
CA GLU A 669 21.52 4.28 25.24
C GLU A 669 21.93 5.08 24.00
N PHE A 670 20.97 5.52 23.18
CA PHE A 670 21.21 6.37 22.02
C PHE A 670 21.82 7.73 22.41
N GLU A 671 21.22 8.45 23.36
CA GLU A 671 21.70 9.76 23.82
C GLU A 671 23.10 9.65 24.45
N LYS A 672 23.31 8.60 25.25
CA LYS A 672 24.60 8.31 25.86
C LYS A 672 25.66 8.07 24.80
N MET A 673 25.36 7.25 23.80
CA MET A 673 26.26 6.98 22.68
C MET A 673 26.56 8.26 21.89
N LEU A 674 25.57 9.08 21.54
CA LEU A 674 25.82 10.34 20.84
C LEU A 674 26.69 11.32 21.65
N LYS A 675 26.54 11.34 22.98
CA LYS A 675 27.38 12.14 23.88
C LYS A 675 28.82 11.61 23.94
N GLU A 676 29.01 10.30 24.02
CA GLU A 676 30.32 9.66 23.94
C GLU A 676 30.99 9.92 22.59
N LEU A 677 30.19 9.93 21.53
CA LEU A 677 30.62 10.25 20.19
C LEU A 677 30.75 11.75 19.93
N ASP A 678 30.46 12.66 20.88
CA ASP A 678 30.47 14.13 20.68
C ASP A 678 29.70 14.59 19.43
N ILE A 679 28.45 14.13 19.32
CA ILE A 679 27.51 14.46 18.25
C ILE A 679 26.28 15.17 18.84
N PRO A 680 25.90 16.37 18.34
CA PRO A 680 24.73 17.10 18.82
C PRO A 680 23.41 16.39 18.49
N GLN A 681 22.47 16.50 19.42
CA GLN A 681 21.06 16.14 19.25
C GLN A 681 20.16 17.23 19.87
N PRO A 682 18.87 17.30 19.51
CA PRO A 682 17.92 18.15 20.21
C PRO A 682 17.88 17.82 21.71
N LYS A 683 17.71 18.84 22.56
CA LYS A 683 17.54 18.62 24.00
C LYS A 683 16.20 17.92 24.23
N GLY A 684 16.21 16.78 24.91
CA GLY A 684 14.98 16.06 25.24
C GLY A 684 15.08 15.36 26.59
N GLU A 685 13.92 15.08 27.18
CA GLU A 685 13.78 14.21 28.34
C GLU A 685 12.51 13.34 28.18
N THR A 686 12.32 12.40 29.10
CA THR A 686 11.23 11.42 29.06
C THR A 686 10.24 11.66 30.20
N ALA A 687 8.94 11.65 29.90
CA ALA A 687 7.86 11.71 30.86
C ALA A 687 6.97 10.46 30.78
N ILE A 688 6.44 10.03 31.92
CA ILE A 688 5.39 8.99 31.98
C ILE A 688 4.07 9.61 32.45
N THR A 689 4.14 10.72 33.19
CA THR A 689 2.97 11.45 33.69
C THR A 689 2.81 12.82 33.03
N VAL A 690 1.57 13.34 33.04
CA VAL A 690 1.26 14.69 32.51
C VAL A 690 2.05 15.78 33.26
N ASP A 691 2.18 15.65 34.58
CA ASP A 691 2.87 16.65 35.40
C ASP A 691 4.38 16.68 35.12
N GLU A 692 5.02 15.51 34.99
CA GLU A 692 6.42 15.40 34.54
C GLU A 692 6.59 16.04 33.15
N ALA A 693 5.68 15.74 32.22
CA ALA A 693 5.73 16.26 30.86
C ALA A 693 5.72 17.79 30.82
N LEU A 694 4.87 18.42 31.62
CA LEU A 694 4.78 19.88 31.72
C LEU A 694 6.05 20.51 32.31
N ILE A 695 6.63 19.89 33.33
CA ILE A 695 7.89 20.36 33.93
C ILE A 695 9.01 20.31 32.89
N ILE A 696 9.13 19.18 32.20
CA ILE A 696 10.14 18.96 31.15
C ILE A 696 9.95 19.98 30.01
N ALA A 697 8.73 20.13 29.49
CA ALA A 697 8.44 21.03 28.38
C ALA A 697 8.73 22.50 28.72
N ASN A 698 8.45 22.94 29.96
CA ASN A 698 8.79 24.29 30.41
C ASN A 698 10.30 24.51 30.60
N ASN A 699 11.04 23.47 31.01
CA ASN A 699 12.50 23.53 31.13
C ASN A 699 13.19 23.55 29.75
N ILE A 700 12.70 22.76 28.79
CA ILE A 700 13.18 22.71 27.41
C ILE A 700 12.77 23.98 26.63
N GLY A 701 11.55 24.45 26.88
CA GLY A 701 10.91 25.60 26.26
C GLY A 701 10.16 25.23 24.98
N TYR A 702 8.92 25.74 24.83
CA TYR A 702 8.08 25.54 23.64
C TYR A 702 8.60 26.24 22.37
N PRO A 703 8.19 25.79 21.17
CA PRO A 703 7.48 24.53 20.91
C PRO A 703 8.36 23.29 21.20
N VAL A 704 7.71 22.18 21.52
CA VAL A 704 8.32 20.87 21.77
C VAL A 704 7.70 19.81 20.85
N LEU A 705 8.50 18.84 20.44
CA LEU A 705 8.04 17.63 19.74
C LEU A 705 7.79 16.55 20.79
N VAL A 706 6.58 16.00 20.81
CA VAL A 706 6.20 14.92 21.71
C VAL A 706 6.01 13.64 20.91
N ARG A 707 6.56 12.53 21.39
CA ARG A 707 6.48 11.24 20.69
C ARG A 707 6.49 10.03 21.63
N PRO A 708 5.79 8.94 21.32
CA PRO A 708 5.93 7.68 22.04
C PRO A 708 7.24 6.97 21.69
N SER A 709 7.73 6.11 22.59
CA SER A 709 8.88 5.22 22.32
C SER A 709 8.48 4.00 21.48
N TYR A 710 9.42 3.40 20.74
CA TYR A 710 9.25 2.16 19.93
C TYR A 710 8.14 2.21 18.87
N VAL A 711 8.07 3.28 18.08
CA VAL A 711 7.10 3.43 16.98
C VAL A 711 7.77 3.79 15.66
N LEU A 712 7.21 3.30 14.55
CA LEU A 712 7.66 3.60 13.19
C LEU A 712 6.65 4.52 12.48
N GLY A 713 7.15 5.34 11.56
CA GLY A 713 6.29 6.20 10.74
C GLY A 713 5.68 7.37 11.51
N GLY A 714 6.30 7.78 12.62
CA GLY A 714 5.86 8.93 13.40
C GLY A 714 4.55 8.75 14.16
N ARG A 715 4.16 7.51 14.48
CA ARG A 715 2.86 7.21 15.09
C ARG A 715 2.63 8.01 16.37
N ALA A 716 1.51 8.72 16.43
CA ALA A 716 1.10 9.57 17.56
C ALA A 716 2.17 10.61 17.96
N MET A 717 2.98 11.10 17.01
CA MET A 717 3.87 12.23 17.25
C MET A 717 3.11 13.55 17.03
N GLU A 718 3.42 14.59 17.82
CA GLU A 718 2.79 15.91 17.67
C GLU A 718 3.76 17.04 18.02
N ILE A 719 3.62 18.20 17.35
CA ILE A 719 4.33 19.43 17.74
C ILE A 719 3.38 20.24 18.60
N VAL A 720 3.84 20.56 19.81
CA VAL A 720 3.03 21.19 20.85
C VAL A 720 3.61 22.56 21.17
N ASP A 721 2.75 23.58 21.17
CA ASP A 721 3.15 24.98 21.34
C ASP A 721 2.95 25.52 22.77
N ASN A 722 2.17 24.83 23.61
CA ASN A 722 1.81 25.30 24.94
C ASN A 722 1.32 24.17 25.88
N ASP A 723 1.27 24.48 27.17
CA ASP A 723 0.83 23.56 28.23
C ASP A 723 -0.56 22.96 28.02
N ALA A 724 -1.52 23.73 27.49
CA ALA A 724 -2.89 23.25 27.29
C ALA A 724 -2.93 22.15 26.24
N SER A 725 -2.19 22.33 25.14
CA SER A 725 -2.07 21.35 24.06
C SER A 725 -1.30 20.10 24.52
N LEU A 726 -0.26 20.28 25.35
CA LEU A 726 0.51 19.15 25.90
C LEU A 726 -0.35 18.23 26.77
N LYS A 727 -1.24 18.79 27.60
CA LYS A 727 -2.15 18.00 28.44
C LYS A 727 -3.08 17.13 27.60
N ILE A 728 -3.68 17.72 26.56
CA ILE A 728 -4.58 17.00 25.64
C ILE A 728 -3.84 15.85 24.96
N TYR A 729 -2.63 16.12 24.46
CA TYR A 729 -1.79 15.09 23.85
C TYR A 729 -1.51 13.95 24.84
N MET A 730 -1.02 14.25 26.05
CA MET A 730 -0.67 13.21 27.04
C MET A 730 -1.88 12.37 27.47
N GLU A 731 -3.06 12.97 27.63
CA GLU A 731 -4.29 12.25 27.98
C GLU A 731 -4.79 11.30 26.87
N THR A 732 -4.39 11.55 25.62
CA THR A 732 -4.76 10.78 24.43
C THR A 732 -3.70 9.72 24.14
N ALA A 733 -2.44 10.12 24.01
CA ALA A 733 -1.31 9.27 23.63
C ALA A 733 -1.06 8.14 24.64
N VAL A 734 -1.18 8.40 25.95
CA VAL A 734 -0.99 7.37 26.99
C VAL A 734 -2.03 6.26 26.89
N LYS A 735 -3.25 6.57 26.42
CA LYS A 735 -4.30 5.57 26.21
C LYS A 735 -4.07 4.72 24.96
N GLU A 736 -3.49 5.31 23.91
CA GLU A 736 -3.32 4.64 22.61
C GLU A 736 -2.09 3.73 22.54
N VAL A 737 -1.00 4.06 23.24
CA VAL A 737 0.32 3.41 23.06
C VAL A 737 0.69 2.42 24.18
N SER A 738 -0.26 2.10 25.08
CA SER A 738 -0.08 1.33 26.33
C SER A 738 0.42 2.17 27.50
N ASN A 739 -0.23 2.03 28.67
CA ASN A 739 0.02 2.77 29.92
C ASN A 739 1.44 2.64 30.51
N LYS A 740 2.39 1.98 29.83
CA LYS A 740 3.76 1.75 30.30
C LYS A 740 4.84 2.34 29.38
N ALA A 741 4.50 2.83 28.19
CA ALA A 741 5.48 3.37 27.26
C ALA A 741 5.83 4.83 27.64
N PRO A 742 7.12 5.17 27.82
CA PRO A 742 7.54 6.54 28.06
C PRO A 742 7.27 7.45 26.84
N ILE A 743 6.86 8.69 27.11
CA ILE A 743 6.72 9.76 26.12
C ILE A 743 7.98 10.62 26.14
N LEU A 744 8.57 10.80 24.96
CA LEU A 744 9.74 11.63 24.71
C LEU A 744 9.29 13.05 24.39
N ILE A 745 9.94 14.02 25.03
CA ILE A 745 9.67 15.44 24.84
C ILE A 745 10.98 16.10 24.41
N ASP A 746 11.07 16.43 23.13
CA ASP A 746 12.26 16.98 22.49
C ASP A 746 12.05 18.46 22.16
N LYS A 747 13.12 19.26 22.20
CA LYS A 747 13.09 20.62 21.69
C LYS A 747 12.80 20.56 20.19
N TYR A 748 11.73 21.21 19.75
CA TYR A 748 11.50 21.36 18.33
C TYR A 748 12.52 22.33 17.73
N VAL A 749 13.38 21.81 16.85
CA VAL A 749 14.40 22.58 16.13
C VAL A 749 13.85 22.90 14.75
N ILE A 750 13.63 24.20 14.49
CA ILE A 750 13.23 24.66 13.16
C ILE A 750 14.44 24.60 12.24
N GLY A 751 14.39 23.70 11.26
CA GLY A 751 15.47 23.48 10.32
C GLY A 751 15.04 22.61 9.15
N LYS A 752 15.96 22.37 8.21
CA LYS A 752 15.76 21.44 7.11
C LYS A 752 16.07 20.03 7.56
N GLU A 753 15.26 19.08 7.14
CA GLU A 753 15.52 17.67 7.39
C GLU A 753 16.43 17.10 6.27
N ILE A 754 17.44 16.34 6.68
CA ILE A 754 18.41 15.69 5.80
C ILE A 754 18.41 14.19 6.13
N GLU A 755 18.34 13.35 5.12
CA GLU A 755 18.29 11.90 5.28
C GLU A 755 19.47 11.24 4.55
N ILE A 756 20.10 10.27 5.21
CA ILE A 756 21.22 9.50 4.67
C ILE A 756 20.99 8.01 4.89
N ASP A 757 21.25 7.23 3.85
CA ASP A 757 21.48 5.80 3.96
C ASP A 757 22.97 5.50 3.84
N ALA A 758 23.46 4.59 4.67
CA ALA A 758 24.85 4.17 4.69
C ALA A 758 24.97 2.66 4.87
N ILE A 759 26.11 2.12 4.44
CA ILE A 759 26.46 0.71 4.54
C ILE A 759 27.70 0.58 5.40
N ALA A 760 27.68 -0.33 6.37
CA ALA A 760 28.81 -0.66 7.22
C ALA A 760 29.21 -2.13 7.05
N ASP A 761 30.50 -2.42 7.18
CA ASP A 761 31.03 -3.78 7.28
C ASP A 761 31.60 -4.09 8.68
N SER A 762 31.96 -5.36 8.91
CA SER A 762 32.56 -5.82 10.16
C SER A 762 33.96 -5.26 10.44
N GLU A 763 34.59 -4.57 9.48
CA GLU A 763 35.90 -3.95 9.62
C GLU A 763 35.80 -2.44 9.95
N ASN A 764 34.59 -1.94 10.26
CA ASN A 764 34.30 -0.53 10.50
C ASN A 764 34.56 0.38 9.28
N ASN A 765 34.55 -0.17 8.07
CA ASN A 765 34.48 0.64 6.87
C ASN A 765 33.01 1.05 6.65
N ILE A 766 32.83 2.31 6.23
CA ILE A 766 31.52 2.90 5.98
C ILE A 766 31.48 3.41 4.54
N PHE A 767 30.36 3.20 3.86
CA PHE A 767 30.09 3.75 2.54
C PHE A 767 28.76 4.50 2.53
N ILE A 768 28.77 5.73 2.03
CA ILE A 768 27.63 6.64 1.93
C ILE A 768 27.34 6.86 0.43
N PRO A 769 26.28 6.27 -0.12
CA PRO A 769 25.93 6.44 -1.54
C PRO A 769 25.43 7.85 -1.89
N GLY A 770 24.81 8.56 -0.95
CA GLY A 770 24.28 9.90 -1.18
C GLY A 770 23.63 10.53 0.05
N ILE A 771 23.43 11.85 -0.01
CA ILE A 771 22.77 12.66 1.02
C ILE A 771 21.53 13.31 0.39
N MET A 772 20.36 13.16 1.02
CA MET A 772 19.09 13.67 0.51
C MET A 772 18.62 14.86 1.35
N GLU A 773 18.19 15.94 0.69
CA GLU A 773 17.61 17.12 1.33
C GLU A 773 16.09 17.10 1.16
N HIS A 774 15.34 17.30 2.24
CA HIS A 774 13.89 17.48 2.14
C HIS A 774 13.53 18.93 1.75
N ILE A 775 12.47 19.09 0.96
CA ILE A 775 11.91 20.41 0.64
C ILE A 775 11.23 20.99 1.87
N GLU A 776 10.38 20.20 2.51
CA GLU A 776 9.70 20.52 3.75
C GLU A 776 10.70 20.67 4.90
N ARG A 777 10.48 21.67 5.76
CA ARG A 777 11.19 21.78 7.04
C ARG A 777 10.82 20.62 7.97
N ALA A 778 11.73 20.32 8.91
CA ALA A 778 11.52 19.32 9.96
C ALA A 778 10.18 19.55 10.66
N GLY A 779 9.44 18.47 10.92
CA GLY A 779 8.07 18.52 11.44
C GLY A 779 7.02 17.92 10.50
N ILE A 780 7.38 17.75 9.21
CA ILE A 780 6.70 16.83 8.30
C ILE A 780 7.55 15.57 8.20
N HIS A 781 6.94 14.41 8.42
CA HIS A 781 7.63 13.13 8.44
C HIS A 781 8.37 12.86 7.12
N SER A 782 9.61 12.35 7.19
CA SER A 782 10.44 11.99 6.02
C SER A 782 9.71 11.26 4.89
N GLY A 783 8.85 10.31 5.23
CA GLY A 783 8.02 9.58 4.27
C GLY A 783 7.01 10.42 3.49
N ASP A 784 6.55 11.55 4.05
CA ASP A 784 5.60 12.50 3.45
C ASP A 784 6.28 13.76 2.89
N SER A 785 7.61 13.82 2.96
CA SER A 785 8.41 14.93 2.44
C SER A 785 8.89 14.65 1.03
N ILE A 786 9.04 15.70 0.22
CA ILE A 786 9.71 15.64 -1.07
C ILE A 786 11.22 15.62 -0.81
N SER A 787 11.90 14.56 -1.24
CA SER A 787 13.34 14.38 -1.04
C SER A 787 14.12 14.67 -2.32
N VAL A 788 15.26 15.36 -2.20
CA VAL A 788 16.07 15.83 -3.33
C VAL A 788 17.51 15.32 -3.20
N TYR A 789 18.02 14.72 -4.27
CA TYR A 789 19.41 14.31 -4.40
C TYR A 789 20.02 14.85 -5.70
N PRO A 790 21.27 15.38 -5.68
CA PRO A 790 22.01 15.79 -4.50
C PRO A 790 21.33 16.95 -3.77
N THR A 791 21.82 17.28 -2.57
CA THR A 791 21.31 18.41 -1.79
C THR A 791 21.51 19.74 -2.54
N GLN A 792 20.55 20.66 -2.43
CA GLN A 792 20.43 21.86 -3.26
C GLN A 792 20.83 23.15 -2.53
N THR A 793 20.61 23.22 -1.21
CA THR A 793 20.75 24.49 -0.48
C THR A 793 21.69 24.45 0.72
N ILE A 794 22.05 23.27 1.22
CA ILE A 794 22.97 23.14 2.35
C ILE A 794 24.41 23.45 1.94
N SER A 795 25.19 24.02 2.87
CA SER A 795 26.59 24.36 2.63
C SER A 795 27.49 23.12 2.62
N ASN A 796 28.65 23.22 1.96
CA ASN A 796 29.64 22.12 1.96
C ASN A 796 30.13 21.78 3.37
N LYS A 797 30.20 22.76 4.27
CA LYS A 797 30.54 22.54 5.68
C LYS A 797 29.53 21.61 6.35
N VAL A 798 28.23 21.83 6.11
CA VAL A 798 27.16 20.97 6.62
C VAL A 798 27.30 19.56 6.05
N LYS A 799 27.54 19.42 4.74
CA LYS A 799 27.78 18.11 4.10
C LYS A 799 28.95 17.36 4.75
N GLU A 800 30.10 18.01 4.93
CA GLU A 800 31.28 17.41 5.57
C GLU A 800 30.99 16.97 7.01
N THR A 801 30.26 17.80 7.76
CA THR A 801 29.83 17.48 9.14
C THR A 801 28.93 16.24 9.16
N ILE A 802 27.97 16.16 8.25
CA ILE A 802 27.06 15.03 8.12
C ILE A 802 27.82 13.73 7.77
N ILE A 803 28.79 13.81 6.86
CA ILE A 803 29.63 12.67 6.47
C ILE A 803 30.46 12.17 7.67
N ASP A 804 31.05 13.08 8.45
CA ASP A 804 31.79 12.74 9.68
C ASP A 804 30.89 12.06 10.71
N TYR A 805 29.73 12.66 11.01
CA TYR A 805 28.78 12.11 11.98
C TYR A 805 28.28 10.74 11.54
N THR A 806 27.94 10.56 10.26
CA THR A 806 27.50 9.27 9.71
C THR A 806 28.54 8.17 9.91
N LYS A 807 29.83 8.50 9.71
CA LYS A 807 30.93 7.57 9.95
C LYS A 807 31.08 7.23 11.43
N ARG A 808 31.11 8.24 12.30
CA ARG A 808 31.28 8.05 13.76
C ARG A 808 30.13 7.25 14.35
N ILE A 809 28.90 7.47 13.89
CA ILE A 809 27.71 6.71 14.29
C ILE A 809 27.85 5.25 13.84
N GLY A 810 28.14 5.00 12.56
CA GLY A 810 28.27 3.64 12.03
C GLY A 810 29.30 2.79 12.81
N ILE A 811 30.45 3.39 13.12
CA ILE A 811 31.51 2.76 13.92
C ILE A 811 31.10 2.63 15.39
N GLY A 812 30.57 3.69 16.00
CA GLY A 812 30.24 3.73 17.44
C GLY A 812 29.19 2.70 17.84
N PHE A 813 28.17 2.51 17.00
CA PHE A 813 27.13 1.50 17.22
C PHE A 813 27.52 0.10 16.69
N ASN A 814 28.66 -0.04 16.00
CA ASN A 814 29.10 -1.29 15.36
C ASN A 814 28.02 -1.88 14.44
N PHE A 815 27.52 -1.08 13.49
CA PHE A 815 26.55 -1.54 12.50
C PHE A 815 27.20 -2.46 11.46
N ILE A 816 26.44 -3.44 10.97
CA ILE A 816 26.85 -4.34 9.87
C ILE A 816 25.66 -4.48 8.92
N GLY A 817 25.83 -4.03 7.67
CA GLY A 817 24.76 -3.92 6.69
C GLY A 817 24.27 -2.48 6.54
N LEU A 818 22.96 -2.30 6.32
CA LEU A 818 22.35 -0.97 6.15
C LEU A 818 22.05 -0.30 7.48
N TYR A 819 22.22 1.02 7.49
CA TYR A 819 21.65 1.89 8.49
C TYR A 819 21.28 3.24 7.86
N ASN A 820 20.31 3.92 8.45
CA ASN A 820 19.79 5.21 8.01
C ASN A 820 19.89 6.21 9.14
N ILE A 821 20.17 7.47 8.81
CA ILE A 821 20.22 8.56 9.78
C ILE A 821 19.42 9.74 9.26
N GLN A 822 18.62 10.35 10.14
CA GLN A 822 17.95 11.62 9.90
C GLN A 822 18.62 12.72 10.72
N PHE A 823 18.88 13.84 10.07
CA PHE A 823 19.47 15.04 10.67
C PHE A 823 18.55 16.25 10.49
N ILE A 824 18.67 17.22 11.39
CA ILE A 824 18.10 18.55 11.25
C ILE A 824 19.25 19.55 11.10
N VAL A 825 19.16 20.39 10.07
CA VAL A 825 20.09 21.50 9.82
C VAL A 825 19.37 22.81 10.10
N ASP A 826 19.79 23.52 11.15
CA ASP A 826 19.22 24.82 11.48
C ASP A 826 19.71 25.94 10.54
N LYS A 827 19.11 27.13 10.66
CA LYS A 827 19.50 28.31 9.87
C LYS A 827 20.94 28.82 10.08
N ASN A 828 21.65 28.31 11.09
CA ASN A 828 23.02 28.67 11.43
C ASN A 828 24.02 27.57 11.03
N ASP A 829 23.61 26.61 10.19
CA ASP A 829 24.39 25.46 9.76
C ASP A 829 24.78 24.50 10.92
N ASN A 830 24.03 24.48 12.02
CA ASN A 830 24.19 23.48 13.06
C ASN A 830 23.47 22.18 12.66
N VAL A 831 24.16 21.04 12.82
CA VAL A 831 23.66 19.72 12.47
C VAL A 831 23.31 18.96 13.75
N TYR A 832 22.06 18.49 13.84
CA TYR A 832 21.56 17.70 14.95
C TYR A 832 21.08 16.34 14.45
N VAL A 833 21.43 15.26 15.14
CA VAL A 833 20.85 13.93 14.86
C VAL A 833 19.44 13.86 15.43
N LEU A 834 18.49 13.42 14.60
CA LEU A 834 17.11 13.17 15.01
C LEU A 834 16.93 11.70 15.45
N GLU A 835 17.24 10.77 14.55
CA GLU A 835 17.16 9.33 14.81
C GLU A 835 18.14 8.54 13.92
N VAL A 836 18.45 7.31 14.35
CA VAL A 836 19.26 6.35 13.61
C VAL A 836 18.52 5.02 13.54
N ASN A 837 18.33 4.52 12.33
CA ASN A 837 17.63 3.28 12.05
C ASN A 837 18.65 2.22 11.60
N PRO A 838 18.97 1.20 12.42
CA PRO A 838 20.00 0.18 12.13
C PRO A 838 19.51 -0.92 11.16
N ARG A 839 18.83 -0.50 10.09
CA ARG A 839 18.12 -1.36 9.14
C ARG A 839 17.97 -0.67 7.78
N SER A 840 17.39 -1.37 6.82
CA SER A 840 16.92 -0.75 5.58
C SER A 840 15.91 0.36 5.88
N SER A 841 16.05 1.47 5.19
CA SER A 841 15.04 2.53 5.11
C SER A 841 14.16 2.31 3.87
N ARG A 842 13.13 3.16 3.75
CA ARG A 842 12.31 3.26 2.54
C ARG A 842 13.01 3.99 1.39
N THR A 843 14.07 4.74 1.67
CA THR A 843 14.82 5.52 0.67
C THR A 843 15.89 4.70 -0.06
N VAL A 844 16.19 3.49 0.43
CA VAL A 844 17.14 2.55 -0.17
C VAL A 844 16.88 2.22 -1.65
N PRO A 845 15.65 1.89 -2.10
CA PRO A 845 15.39 1.64 -3.51
C PRO A 845 15.67 2.87 -4.38
N PHE A 846 15.13 4.03 -3.99
CA PHE A 846 15.36 5.31 -4.64
C PHE A 846 16.85 5.62 -4.77
N LEU A 847 17.59 5.59 -3.67
CA LEU A 847 19.01 5.91 -3.67
C LEU A 847 19.82 4.88 -4.46
N SER A 848 19.44 3.60 -4.41
CA SER A 848 20.07 2.53 -5.19
C SER A 848 19.98 2.81 -6.69
N LYS A 849 18.80 3.21 -7.18
CA LYS A 849 18.57 3.47 -8.61
C LYS A 849 19.30 4.71 -9.10
N ILE A 850 19.22 5.81 -8.37
CA ILE A 850 19.81 7.08 -8.84
C ILE A 850 21.34 7.09 -8.73
N THR A 851 21.92 6.37 -7.77
CA THR A 851 23.36 6.28 -7.58
C THR A 851 24.00 5.10 -8.33
N ASN A 852 23.18 4.20 -8.88
CA ASN A 852 23.60 2.94 -9.48
C ASN A 852 24.46 2.09 -8.52
N ILE A 853 24.11 2.11 -7.23
CA ILE A 853 24.71 1.28 -6.19
C ILE A 853 23.64 0.30 -5.73
N PRO A 854 23.80 -1.02 -5.89
CA PRO A 854 22.82 -1.98 -5.40
C PRO A 854 22.97 -2.13 -3.88
N MET A 855 22.41 -1.19 -3.11
CA MET A 855 22.70 -1.02 -1.68
C MET A 855 22.32 -2.26 -0.86
N ALA A 856 21.16 -2.85 -1.11
CA ALA A 856 20.73 -4.08 -0.44
C ALA A 856 21.68 -5.26 -0.74
N ASN A 857 22.19 -5.39 -1.96
CA ASN A 857 23.20 -6.39 -2.32
C ASN A 857 24.51 -6.13 -1.56
N ALA A 858 25.03 -4.91 -1.61
CA ALA A 858 26.29 -4.57 -0.95
C ALA A 858 26.22 -4.78 0.57
N ALA A 859 25.11 -4.39 1.19
CA ALA A 859 24.85 -4.64 2.61
C ALA A 859 24.71 -6.13 2.93
N THR A 860 24.04 -6.91 2.09
CA THR A 860 23.94 -8.37 2.26
C THR A 860 25.30 -9.03 2.17
N MET A 861 26.17 -8.60 1.24
CA MET A 861 27.55 -9.06 1.14
C MET A 861 28.35 -8.74 2.41
N CYS A 862 28.16 -7.57 3.02
CA CYS A 862 28.74 -7.24 4.33
C CYS A 862 28.24 -8.18 5.43
N ILE A 863 26.92 -8.44 5.48
CA ILE A 863 26.28 -9.31 6.47
C ILE A 863 26.84 -10.74 6.41
N ILE A 864 27.13 -11.26 5.21
CA ILE A 864 27.71 -12.60 5.03
C ILE A 864 29.25 -12.64 5.15
N GLY A 865 29.89 -11.49 5.44
CA GLY A 865 31.30 -11.40 5.81
C GLY A 865 32.26 -10.85 4.75
N LYS A 866 31.78 -10.31 3.63
CA LYS A 866 32.61 -9.68 2.60
C LYS A 866 32.72 -8.16 2.83
N SER A 867 33.93 -7.65 3.07
CA SER A 867 34.13 -6.23 3.38
C SER A 867 33.78 -5.29 2.22
N LEU A 868 33.46 -4.04 2.51
CA LEU A 868 33.16 -3.02 1.49
C LEU A 868 34.34 -2.81 0.52
N LYS A 869 35.57 -2.91 1.03
CA LYS A 869 36.79 -2.81 0.21
C LYS A 869 36.90 -3.97 -0.79
N GLU A 870 36.61 -5.19 -0.36
CA GLU A 870 36.59 -6.37 -1.25
C GLU A 870 35.48 -6.30 -2.30
N GLN A 871 34.43 -5.53 -2.04
CA GLN A 871 33.36 -5.22 -2.99
C GLN A 871 33.71 -4.06 -3.93
N GLY A 872 34.80 -3.33 -3.69
CA GLY A 872 35.26 -2.20 -4.51
C GLY A 872 34.87 -0.82 -3.98
N TYR A 873 34.21 -0.73 -2.82
CA TYR A 873 33.82 0.52 -2.17
C TYR A 873 34.95 1.04 -1.27
N ASN A 874 35.88 1.78 -1.88
CA ASN A 874 37.09 2.28 -1.21
C ASN A 874 36.98 3.71 -0.67
N SER A 875 36.00 4.49 -1.12
CA SER A 875 35.74 5.84 -0.62
C SER A 875 34.65 5.82 0.45
N LEU A 876 34.67 6.81 1.36
CA LEU A 876 33.60 6.98 2.36
C LEU A 876 32.30 7.49 1.72
N TYR A 877 32.42 8.40 0.77
CA TYR A 877 31.29 9.04 0.08
C TYR A 877 31.41 8.81 -1.42
N LYS A 878 30.28 8.55 -2.08
CA LYS A 878 30.20 8.47 -3.54
C LYS A 878 30.24 9.88 -4.13
N GLU A 879 30.88 10.04 -5.29
CA GLU A 879 30.80 11.28 -6.06
C GLU A 879 29.35 11.59 -6.45
N GLU A 880 28.93 12.84 -6.24
CA GLU A 880 27.57 13.31 -6.52
C GLU A 880 27.31 13.36 -8.04
N SER A 881 26.06 13.09 -8.42
CA SER A 881 25.63 13.21 -9.82
C SER A 881 25.49 14.68 -10.24
N ASN A 882 25.77 14.97 -11.52
CA ASN A 882 25.44 16.28 -12.13
C ASN A 882 23.94 16.43 -12.43
N LYS A 883 23.14 15.38 -12.24
CA LYS A 883 21.68 15.41 -12.36
C LYS A 883 21.04 15.61 -11.00
N VAL A 884 19.86 16.21 -11.00
CA VAL A 884 18.99 16.35 -9.83
C VAL A 884 17.86 15.35 -9.93
N PHE A 885 17.62 14.65 -8.83
CA PHE A 885 16.61 13.63 -8.65
C PHE A 885 15.70 14.07 -7.51
N VAL A 886 14.40 13.98 -7.75
CA VAL A 886 13.37 14.40 -6.80
C VAL A 886 12.39 13.25 -6.60
N LYS A 887 12.26 12.83 -5.35
CA LYS A 887 11.29 11.85 -4.89
C LYS A 887 10.10 12.58 -4.29
N ALA A 888 8.90 12.39 -4.83
CA ALA A 888 7.67 13.00 -4.32
C ALA A 888 6.73 11.93 -3.72
N PRO A 889 6.14 12.18 -2.54
CA PRO A 889 5.18 11.27 -1.93
C PRO A 889 3.82 11.31 -2.66
N VAL A 890 3.10 10.20 -2.60
CA VAL A 890 1.74 10.05 -3.14
C VAL A 890 0.76 9.73 -2.03
N PHE A 891 -0.39 10.41 -2.04
CA PHE A 891 -1.41 10.30 -1.00
C PHE A 891 -2.72 9.75 -1.56
N SER A 892 -3.40 8.90 -0.78
CA SER A 892 -4.69 8.32 -1.14
C SER A 892 -5.88 9.01 -0.44
N PHE A 893 -5.78 10.30 -0.14
CA PHE A 893 -6.81 11.05 0.62
C PHE A 893 -8.19 11.04 -0.05
N ALA A 894 -8.25 11.01 -1.38
CA ALA A 894 -9.52 10.91 -2.13
C ALA A 894 -10.30 9.59 -1.87
N LYS A 895 -9.63 8.56 -1.34
CA LYS A 895 -10.23 7.26 -0.98
C LYS A 895 -10.64 7.19 0.50
N LEU A 896 -10.12 8.07 1.34
CA LEU A 896 -10.32 8.03 2.79
C LEU A 896 -11.15 9.23 3.27
N ARG A 897 -12.46 9.04 3.37
CA ARG A 897 -13.38 10.07 3.87
C ARG A 897 -13.15 10.39 5.34
N LYS A 898 -13.42 11.65 5.71
CA LYS A 898 -13.25 12.21 7.07
C LYS A 898 -11.82 12.13 7.62
N VAL A 899 -10.82 11.89 6.76
CA VAL A 899 -9.41 11.99 7.13
C VAL A 899 -8.92 13.42 6.98
N ASP A 900 -8.15 13.89 7.95
CA ASP A 900 -7.44 15.14 7.84
C ASP A 900 -6.20 14.99 6.95
N THR A 901 -6.17 15.72 5.85
CA THR A 901 -5.09 15.70 4.84
C THR A 901 -3.89 16.56 5.23
N ILE A 902 -3.88 17.15 6.43
CA ILE A 902 -2.72 17.90 6.91
C ILE A 902 -1.49 17.01 7.08
N LEU A 903 -0.33 17.49 6.64
CA LEU A 903 0.94 16.81 6.88
C LEU A 903 1.51 17.19 8.25
N GLY A 904 2.20 16.25 8.88
CA GLY A 904 2.79 16.43 10.20
C GLY A 904 3.83 15.35 10.48
N PRO A 905 4.20 15.14 11.75
CA PRO A 905 5.26 14.21 12.10
C PRO A 905 4.84 12.74 11.96
N GLU A 906 3.55 12.44 11.76
CA GLU A 906 3.07 11.11 11.40
C GLU A 906 2.91 10.94 9.88
N MET A 907 3.47 9.86 9.33
CA MET A 907 3.40 9.51 7.91
C MET A 907 2.00 9.07 7.47
N LYS A 908 1.56 9.58 6.30
CA LYS A 908 0.24 9.35 5.67
C LYS A 908 0.30 8.91 4.21
N SER A 909 1.43 9.07 3.53
CA SER A 909 1.61 8.68 2.12
C SER A 909 1.53 7.16 1.92
N THR A 910 1.05 6.75 0.74
CA THR A 910 0.88 5.33 0.36
C THR A 910 1.96 4.85 -0.61
N GLY A 911 2.64 5.75 -1.30
CA GLY A 911 3.68 5.44 -2.27
C GLY A 911 4.50 6.66 -2.64
N GLU A 912 5.37 6.51 -3.64
CA GLU A 912 6.29 7.54 -4.08
C GLU A 912 6.51 7.52 -5.60
N ALA A 913 6.90 8.69 -6.13
CA ALA A 913 7.19 8.91 -7.52
C ALA A 913 8.56 9.59 -7.68
N LEU A 914 9.27 9.30 -8.76
CA LEU A 914 10.56 9.89 -9.06
C LEU A 914 10.50 10.76 -10.33
N GLY A 915 11.11 11.94 -10.26
CA GLY A 915 11.44 12.78 -11.40
C GLY A 915 12.90 13.19 -11.39
N PHE A 916 13.55 13.25 -12.55
CA PHE A 916 14.93 13.71 -12.63
C PHE A 916 15.23 14.46 -13.94
N ASP A 917 16.15 15.41 -13.83
CA ASP A 917 16.67 16.23 -14.92
C ASP A 917 18.03 16.83 -14.51
N PHE A 918 18.67 17.65 -15.34
CA PHE A 918 19.87 18.41 -14.95
C PHE A 918 19.53 19.65 -14.12
N ASN A 919 18.30 20.14 -14.23
CA ASN A 919 17.81 21.31 -13.52
C ASN A 919 16.80 20.91 -12.44
N PHE A 920 16.90 21.52 -11.26
CA PHE A 920 16.05 21.22 -10.11
C PHE A 920 14.57 21.42 -10.41
N GLU A 921 14.18 22.55 -11.02
CA GLU A 921 12.78 22.86 -11.33
C GLU A 921 12.16 21.84 -12.30
N LYS A 922 12.92 21.36 -13.29
CA LYS A 922 12.48 20.30 -14.21
C LYS A 922 12.36 18.94 -13.54
N ALA A 923 13.33 18.58 -12.69
CA ALA A 923 13.28 17.33 -11.92
C ALA A 923 12.06 17.33 -10.98
N LEU A 924 11.83 18.44 -10.28
CA LEU A 924 10.68 18.64 -9.40
C LEU A 924 9.36 18.61 -10.19
N TYR A 925 9.28 19.26 -11.35
CA TYR A 925 8.10 19.17 -12.22
C TYR A 925 7.72 17.73 -12.53
N LYS A 926 8.68 16.93 -13.00
CA LYS A 926 8.44 15.51 -13.30
C LYS A 926 7.96 14.75 -12.07
N ALA A 927 8.58 14.96 -10.92
CA ALA A 927 8.20 14.28 -9.68
C ALA A 927 6.77 14.64 -9.25
N LEU A 928 6.39 15.92 -9.31
CA LEU A 928 5.07 16.40 -8.93
C LEU A 928 3.98 15.91 -9.90
N ILE A 929 4.24 15.92 -11.21
CA ILE A 929 3.29 15.37 -12.20
C ILE A 929 3.14 13.86 -11.99
N ALA A 930 4.25 13.14 -11.75
CA ALA A 930 4.23 11.71 -11.51
C ALA A 930 3.55 11.31 -10.19
N SER A 931 3.52 12.19 -9.18
CA SER A 931 2.75 11.99 -7.94
C SER A 931 1.26 12.34 -8.06
N GLY A 932 0.81 12.76 -9.25
CA GLY A 932 -0.59 13.04 -9.56
C GLY A 932 -0.99 14.51 -9.46
N LEU A 933 -0.07 15.44 -9.17
CA LEU A 933 -0.39 16.87 -9.18
C LEU A 933 -0.59 17.35 -10.63
N ARG A 934 -1.51 18.30 -10.79
CA ARG A 934 -1.66 19.05 -12.04
C ARG A 934 -0.96 20.40 -11.91
N ILE A 935 -0.22 20.77 -12.96
CA ILE A 935 0.50 22.03 -13.01
C ILE A 935 0.07 22.82 -14.24
N PRO A 936 -1.07 23.53 -14.19
CA PRO A 936 -1.45 24.43 -15.27
C PRO A 936 -0.44 25.59 -15.35
N LEU A 937 -0.27 26.18 -16.53
CA LEU A 937 0.59 27.36 -16.69
C LEU A 937 -0.09 28.65 -16.19
N GLN A 938 -1.42 28.68 -16.21
CA GLN A 938 -2.25 29.79 -15.76
C GLN A 938 -3.41 29.21 -14.96
N GLY A 939 -3.80 29.88 -13.88
CA GLY A 939 -4.84 29.36 -13.00
C GLY A 939 -5.15 30.29 -11.83
N ASN A 940 -5.89 29.77 -10.86
CA ASN A 940 -6.25 30.47 -9.65
C ASN A 940 -5.80 29.70 -8.40
N VAL A 941 -5.32 30.43 -7.40
CA VAL A 941 -4.92 29.87 -6.09
C VAL A 941 -5.83 30.42 -4.99
N LEU A 942 -6.34 29.52 -4.14
CA LEU A 942 -7.08 29.85 -2.93
C LEU A 942 -6.15 29.87 -1.72
N LEU A 943 -6.04 31.03 -1.06
CA LEU A 943 -5.24 31.24 0.15
C LEU A 943 -6.12 31.31 1.39
N THR A 944 -5.96 30.36 2.30
CA THR A 944 -6.60 30.35 3.62
C THR A 944 -5.54 30.13 4.70
N ILE A 945 -5.02 31.22 5.24
CA ILE A 945 -3.73 31.26 5.94
C ILE A 945 -3.91 31.74 7.38
N SER A 946 -3.29 31.04 8.33
CA SER A 946 -3.24 31.42 9.74
C SER A 946 -2.46 32.72 9.98
N ASP A 947 -2.72 33.41 11.09
CA ASP A 947 -2.20 34.76 11.30
C ASP A 947 -0.67 34.76 11.40
N ASN A 948 -0.09 33.74 12.04
CA ASN A 948 1.35 33.56 12.19
C ASN A 948 2.09 33.43 10.84
N HIS A 949 1.41 32.97 9.78
CA HIS A 949 2.00 32.73 8.46
C HIS A 949 1.70 33.85 7.45
N LYS A 950 0.95 34.90 7.81
CA LYS A 950 0.60 35.99 6.89
C LYS A 950 1.82 36.76 6.36
N ILE A 951 2.88 36.91 7.17
CA ILE A 951 4.09 37.59 6.71
C ILE A 951 4.81 36.74 5.66
N GLU A 952 4.92 35.43 5.89
CA GLU A 952 5.58 34.48 4.99
C GLU A 952 4.82 34.30 3.67
N ILE A 953 3.48 34.29 3.69
CA ILE A 953 2.68 34.14 2.46
C ILE A 953 2.74 35.37 1.54
N LEU A 954 3.12 36.55 2.04
CA LEU A 954 3.11 37.78 1.25
C LEU A 954 4.03 37.69 0.03
N ASP A 955 5.22 37.12 0.18
CA ASP A 955 6.17 36.94 -0.93
C ASP A 955 5.60 35.97 -1.97
N LEU A 956 5.10 34.83 -1.51
CA LEU A 956 4.47 33.82 -2.35
C LEU A 956 3.27 34.38 -3.14
N ALA A 957 2.39 35.13 -2.49
CA ALA A 957 1.22 35.75 -3.13
C ALA A 957 1.62 36.78 -4.20
N LYS A 958 2.65 37.61 -3.94
CA LYS A 958 3.18 38.55 -4.95
C LYS A 958 3.72 37.82 -6.16
N ARG A 959 4.47 36.75 -5.94
CA ARG A 959 5.09 35.96 -7.01
C ARG A 959 4.04 35.25 -7.87
N PHE A 960 3.01 34.64 -7.28
CA PHE A 960 1.85 34.13 -8.03
C PHE A 960 1.18 35.23 -8.87
N SER A 961 0.93 36.41 -8.28
CA SER A 961 0.34 37.53 -9.01
C SER A 961 1.20 37.98 -10.20
N ASN A 962 2.53 38.00 -10.05
CA ASN A 962 3.47 38.46 -11.08
C ASN A 962 3.53 37.54 -12.32
N ILE A 963 3.20 36.26 -12.16
CA ILE A 963 3.06 35.28 -13.25
C ILE A 963 1.61 35.13 -13.73
N GLY A 964 0.70 35.99 -13.26
CA GLY A 964 -0.67 36.09 -13.75
C GLY A 964 -1.68 35.13 -13.12
N TYR A 965 -1.37 34.49 -11.99
CA TYR A 965 -2.36 33.69 -11.27
C TYR A 965 -3.40 34.58 -10.58
N GLY A 966 -4.67 34.17 -10.66
CA GLY A 966 -5.73 34.80 -9.88
C GLY A 966 -5.66 34.38 -8.41
N ILE A 967 -5.77 35.34 -7.50
CA ILE A 967 -5.71 35.07 -6.05
C ILE A 967 -7.11 35.14 -5.47
N TYR A 968 -7.55 34.01 -4.91
CA TYR A 968 -8.72 33.88 -4.06
C TYR A 968 -8.26 33.81 -2.61
N ALA A 969 -8.97 34.42 -1.67
CA ALA A 969 -8.62 34.29 -0.25
C ALA A 969 -9.82 34.47 0.68
N THR A 970 -9.76 33.85 1.87
CA THR A 970 -10.73 34.12 2.93
C THR A 970 -10.56 35.53 3.48
N LYS A 971 -11.65 36.14 3.99
CA LYS A 971 -11.71 37.56 4.41
C LYS A 971 -10.47 38.08 5.16
N GLY A 972 -9.99 37.35 6.16
CA GLY A 972 -8.83 37.76 6.96
C GLY A 972 -7.51 37.79 6.18
N THR A 973 -7.31 36.83 5.27
CA THR A 973 -6.15 36.78 4.36
C THR A 973 -6.31 37.80 3.23
N ALA A 974 -7.52 37.95 2.68
CA ALA A 974 -7.83 38.90 1.60
C ALA A 974 -7.57 40.36 2.02
N ASN A 975 -8.01 40.77 3.21
CA ASN A 975 -7.78 42.12 3.72
C ASN A 975 -6.29 42.43 3.87
N PHE A 976 -5.54 41.51 4.47
CA PHE A 976 -4.09 41.64 4.63
C PHE A 976 -3.36 41.80 3.29
N LEU A 977 -3.70 41.00 2.28
CA LEU A 977 -3.04 41.07 0.95
C LEU A 977 -3.44 42.32 0.16
N ARG A 978 -4.70 42.78 0.25
CA ARG A 978 -5.17 44.03 -0.37
C ARG A 978 -4.45 45.25 0.20
N GLU A 979 -4.22 45.28 1.51
CA GLU A 979 -3.42 46.33 2.16
C GLU A 979 -1.97 46.39 1.64
N LYS A 980 -1.47 45.27 1.08
CA LYS A 980 -0.14 45.17 0.46
C LYS A 980 -0.15 45.37 -1.06
N GLY A 981 -1.28 45.82 -1.62
CA GLY A 981 -1.41 46.20 -3.02
C GLY A 981 -1.76 45.06 -3.99
N LEU A 982 -2.15 43.88 -3.49
CA LEU A 982 -2.55 42.76 -4.34
C LEU A 982 -4.04 42.77 -4.66
N TYR A 983 -4.40 42.43 -5.89
CA TYR A 983 -5.78 42.16 -6.27
C TYR A 983 -6.19 40.76 -5.81
N VAL A 984 -7.21 40.68 -4.95
CA VAL A 984 -7.67 39.42 -4.35
C VAL A 984 -9.19 39.33 -4.40
N LYS A 985 -9.70 38.22 -4.92
CA LYS A 985 -11.12 37.87 -4.86
C LYS A 985 -11.43 37.22 -3.51
N GLU A 986 -12.35 37.81 -2.77
CA GLU A 986 -12.74 37.30 -1.45
C GLU A 986 -13.77 36.18 -1.59
N VAL A 987 -13.60 35.14 -0.79
CA VAL A 987 -14.55 34.02 -0.65
C VAL A 987 -14.96 33.89 0.81
N SER A 988 -16.23 33.53 1.03
CA SER A 988 -16.79 33.33 2.37
C SER A 988 -16.40 31.97 2.94
N LYS A 989 -16.25 31.91 4.27
CA LYS A 989 -16.19 30.63 4.99
C LYS A 989 -17.56 29.93 4.96
N ILE A 990 -17.59 28.66 5.37
CA ILE A 990 -18.76 27.78 5.24
C ILE A 990 -19.99 28.32 5.99
N TYR A 991 -19.77 28.95 7.15
CA TYR A 991 -20.84 29.53 7.98
C TYR A 991 -21.22 30.97 7.63
N GLU A 992 -20.54 31.61 6.68
CA GLU A 992 -20.75 33.02 6.33
C GLU A 992 -21.75 33.16 5.18
N GLU A 993 -22.85 33.91 5.38
CA GLU A 993 -23.84 34.19 4.35
C GLU A 993 -23.40 35.35 3.42
N GLY A 994 -23.73 35.27 2.12
CA GLY A 994 -23.74 36.41 1.20
C GLY A 994 -22.75 36.37 0.02
N LEU A 995 -21.74 35.50 0.02
CA LEU A 995 -20.81 35.27 -1.09
C LEU A 995 -20.72 33.78 -1.43
N GLU A 996 -20.13 33.47 -2.59
CA GLU A 996 -19.75 32.10 -2.94
C GLU A 996 -18.77 31.54 -1.89
N ASN A 997 -19.11 30.41 -1.29
CA ASN A 997 -18.32 29.82 -0.23
C ASN A 997 -17.09 29.07 -0.79
N ILE A 998 -16.14 28.78 0.10
CA ILE A 998 -14.90 28.05 -0.24
C ILE A 998 -15.16 26.67 -0.87
N ILE A 999 -16.21 25.96 -0.46
CA ILE A 999 -16.51 24.60 -0.95
C ILE A 999 -17.08 24.65 -2.36
N ASP A 1000 -17.97 25.59 -2.64
CA ASP A 1000 -18.55 25.82 -3.96
C ASP A 1000 -17.46 26.27 -4.95
N THR A 1001 -16.55 27.15 -4.50
CA THR A 1001 -15.40 27.58 -5.31
C THR A 1001 -14.54 26.38 -5.76
N ILE A 1002 -14.31 25.43 -4.86
CA ILE A 1002 -13.56 24.19 -5.13
C ILE A 1002 -14.38 23.27 -6.06
N ARG A 1003 -15.63 22.98 -5.73
CA ARG A 1003 -16.50 22.05 -6.50
C ARG A 1003 -16.79 22.53 -7.91
N LEU A 1004 -16.90 23.84 -8.11
CA LEU A 1004 -17.10 24.45 -9.43
C LEU A 1004 -15.80 24.59 -10.24
N GLY A 1005 -14.67 24.10 -9.72
CA GLY A 1005 -13.38 24.13 -10.41
C GLY A 1005 -12.84 25.54 -10.65
N LYS A 1006 -13.18 26.52 -9.80
CA LYS A 1006 -12.72 27.91 -9.97
C LYS A 1006 -11.27 28.13 -9.55
N VAL A 1007 -10.68 27.17 -8.84
CA VAL A 1007 -9.31 27.21 -8.32
C VAL A 1007 -8.58 25.91 -8.63
N ASP A 1008 -7.30 26.03 -8.94
CA ASP A 1008 -6.41 24.91 -9.29
C ASP A 1008 -5.61 24.44 -8.07
N TYR A 1009 -5.37 25.36 -7.13
CA TYR A 1009 -4.61 25.11 -5.91
C TYR A 1009 -5.29 25.69 -4.69
N VAL A 1010 -5.15 24.99 -3.58
CA VAL A 1010 -5.51 25.48 -2.25
C VAL A 1010 -4.25 25.49 -1.40
N ILE A 1011 -3.87 26.65 -0.86
CA ILE A 1011 -2.81 26.76 0.15
C ILE A 1011 -3.47 27.04 1.49
N ASN A 1012 -3.37 26.08 2.40
CA ASN A 1012 -4.03 26.13 3.70
C ASN A 1012 -3.05 25.91 4.84
N THR A 1013 -2.87 26.92 5.68
CA THR A 1013 -2.16 26.79 6.96
C THR A 1013 -3.14 26.94 8.12
N ILE A 1014 -2.92 26.19 9.19
CA ILE A 1014 -3.79 26.20 10.38
C ILE A 1014 -3.07 26.77 11.61
N GLU A 1015 -3.87 27.20 12.59
CA GLU A 1015 -3.45 27.43 13.97
C GLU A 1015 -3.98 26.29 14.85
N SER A 1016 -3.26 25.98 15.92
CA SER A 1016 -3.51 24.87 16.87
C SER A 1016 -4.81 25.02 17.69
N ASN A 1017 -5.73 25.91 17.31
CA ASN A 1017 -6.98 26.22 18.03
C ASN A 1017 -8.20 25.46 17.46
N SER A 1018 -8.93 24.78 18.35
CA SER A 1018 -9.98 23.78 18.02
C SER A 1018 -11.18 24.26 17.19
N GLN A 1019 -11.58 25.54 17.25
CA GLN A 1019 -12.72 26.06 16.47
C GLN A 1019 -12.39 26.33 15.00
N THR A 1020 -11.14 26.63 14.66
CA THR A 1020 -10.66 26.83 13.28
C THR A 1020 -10.41 25.52 12.52
N HIS A 1021 -10.43 24.38 13.24
CA HIS A 1021 -10.15 23.06 12.66
C HIS A 1021 -11.29 22.51 11.81
N SER A 1022 -12.57 22.75 12.13
CA SER A 1022 -13.70 22.14 11.41
C SER A 1022 -13.82 22.64 9.97
N ASP A 1023 -13.78 23.96 9.76
CA ASP A 1023 -13.89 24.56 8.43
C ASP A 1023 -12.70 24.21 7.54
N SER A 1024 -11.51 24.23 8.13
CA SER A 1024 -10.27 23.91 7.42
C SER A 1024 -10.24 22.44 7.00
N LEU A 1025 -10.77 21.54 7.84
CA LEU A 1025 -10.92 20.12 7.52
C LEU A 1025 -11.88 19.93 6.34
N GLU A 1026 -13.04 20.60 6.33
CA GLU A 1026 -14.00 20.51 5.23
C GLU A 1026 -13.43 21.05 3.91
N LEU A 1027 -12.67 22.15 3.94
CA LEU A 1027 -11.96 22.68 2.77
C LEU A 1027 -10.93 21.69 2.22
N ARG A 1028 -10.10 21.11 3.08
CA ARG A 1028 -9.09 20.12 2.69
C ARG A 1028 -9.73 18.87 2.09
N ARG A 1029 -10.81 18.41 2.71
CA ARG A 1029 -11.62 17.30 2.22
C ARG A 1029 -12.23 17.59 0.86
N ALA A 1030 -12.89 18.74 0.69
CA ALA A 1030 -13.49 19.10 -0.59
C ALA A 1030 -12.43 19.20 -1.69
N SER A 1031 -11.23 19.69 -1.37
CA SER A 1031 -10.11 19.71 -2.32
C SER A 1031 -9.73 18.30 -2.77
N ALA A 1032 -9.55 17.37 -1.83
CA ALA A 1032 -9.25 15.96 -2.14
C ALA A 1032 -10.38 15.27 -2.94
N GLU A 1033 -11.64 15.51 -2.59
CA GLU A 1033 -12.81 14.95 -3.29
C GLU A 1033 -12.98 15.47 -4.74
N ASN A 1034 -12.39 16.62 -5.08
CA ASN A 1034 -12.46 17.24 -6.40
C ASN A 1034 -11.13 17.18 -7.17
N ASN A 1035 -10.16 16.39 -6.69
CA ASN A 1035 -8.81 16.31 -7.27
C ASN A 1035 -8.10 17.67 -7.40
N ILE A 1036 -8.37 18.61 -6.49
CA ILE A 1036 -7.68 19.90 -6.38
C ILE A 1036 -6.58 19.76 -5.33
N SER A 1037 -5.34 20.08 -5.70
CA SER A 1037 -4.19 19.92 -4.80
C SER A 1037 -4.28 20.92 -3.65
N CYS A 1038 -4.42 20.39 -2.43
CA CYS A 1038 -4.36 21.17 -1.20
C CYS A 1038 -2.98 21.05 -0.55
N ILE A 1039 -2.27 22.16 -0.50
CA ILE A 1039 -0.90 22.27 0.00
C ILE A 1039 -0.95 22.86 1.41
N THR A 1040 -0.46 22.10 2.40
CA THR A 1040 -0.46 22.52 3.81
C THR A 1040 0.91 22.99 4.31
N SER A 1041 1.95 22.84 3.49
CA SER A 1041 3.31 23.32 3.75
C SER A 1041 3.67 24.49 2.84
N LEU A 1042 4.12 25.59 3.43
CA LEU A 1042 4.59 26.74 2.66
C LEU A 1042 5.85 26.42 1.85
N ASP A 1043 6.70 25.52 2.34
CA ASP A 1043 7.93 25.10 1.63
C ASP A 1043 7.57 24.39 0.32
N THR A 1044 6.59 23.48 0.36
CA THR A 1044 6.05 22.80 -0.83
C THR A 1044 5.42 23.80 -1.79
N ALA A 1045 4.67 24.79 -1.27
CA ALA A 1045 4.05 25.83 -2.09
C ALA A 1045 5.10 26.71 -2.80
N TYR A 1046 6.19 27.07 -2.12
CA TYR A 1046 7.32 27.77 -2.72
C TYR A 1046 8.01 26.93 -3.80
N ALA A 1047 8.20 25.64 -3.55
CA ALA A 1047 8.81 24.72 -4.51
C ALA A 1047 7.96 24.58 -5.77
N LEU A 1048 6.64 24.39 -5.62
CA LEU A 1048 5.68 24.38 -6.73
C LEU A 1048 5.72 25.71 -7.51
N LEU A 1049 5.71 26.85 -6.83
CA LEU A 1049 5.75 28.15 -7.49
C LEU A 1049 7.02 28.34 -8.32
N LYS A 1050 8.18 27.89 -7.84
CA LYS A 1050 9.43 27.91 -8.63
C LYS A 1050 9.30 27.12 -9.92
N VAL A 1051 8.64 25.95 -9.88
CA VAL A 1051 8.35 25.16 -11.08
C VAL A 1051 7.51 25.96 -12.06
N ILE A 1052 6.41 26.56 -11.59
CA ILE A 1052 5.51 27.34 -12.45
C ILE A 1052 6.23 28.56 -13.05
N GLU A 1053 7.01 29.30 -12.25
CA GLU A 1053 7.82 30.43 -12.71
C GLU A 1053 8.84 30.02 -13.77
N SER A 1054 9.44 28.82 -13.65
CA SER A 1054 10.39 28.32 -14.67
C SER A 1054 9.74 28.04 -16.03
N MET A 1055 8.41 27.90 -16.05
CA MET A 1055 7.62 27.56 -17.24
C MET A 1055 6.77 28.73 -17.76
N ASN A 1056 6.76 29.86 -17.06
CA ASN A 1056 5.91 31.00 -17.36
C ASN A 1056 6.71 32.31 -17.43
N PHE A 1057 6.14 33.33 -18.05
CA PHE A 1057 6.77 34.64 -18.19
C PHE A 1057 6.32 35.59 -17.08
N THR A 1058 7.27 36.28 -16.44
CA THR A 1058 6.97 37.33 -15.45
C THR A 1058 6.64 38.65 -16.15
N ILE A 1059 5.57 39.32 -15.72
CA ILE A 1059 5.25 40.68 -16.19
C ILE A 1059 6.03 41.68 -15.34
N MET A 1060 6.86 42.51 -15.97
CA MET A 1060 7.67 43.54 -15.31
C MET A 1060 7.27 44.92 -15.79
N ASP A 1061 7.02 45.84 -14.85
CA ASP A 1061 6.78 47.25 -15.15
C ASP A 1061 8.11 48.00 -15.21
N LEU A 1062 8.42 48.57 -16.38
CA LEU A 1062 9.65 49.34 -16.61
C LEU A 1062 9.74 50.59 -15.72
N SER A 1063 8.61 51.11 -15.22
CA SER A 1063 8.59 52.29 -14.35
C SER A 1063 9.17 52.05 -12.95
N ASN A 1064 9.45 50.79 -12.58
CA ASN A 1064 10.05 50.39 -11.31
C ASN A 1064 11.57 50.13 -11.38
N ILE A 1065 12.21 50.39 -12.53
CA ILE A 1065 13.67 50.40 -12.73
C ILE A 1065 14.16 51.84 -12.67
#